data_AF-A0AA40CND0-F1
#
_entry.id   AF-A0AA40CND0-F1
#
_cell.length_a   1.000
_cell.length_b   1.000
_cell.length_c   1.000
_cell.angle_alpha   90.00
_cell.angle_beta   90.00
_cell.angle_gamma   90.00
#
_symmetry.space_group_name_H-M   'P 1'
#
loop_
_entity.id
_entity.type
_entity.pdbx_description
1 polymer ?
#
loop_
_entity_poly.entity_id
_entity_poly.type
_entity_poly.pdbx_seq_one_letter_code
_entity_poly.pdbx_strand_id
1 'polypeptide(L)'
;MGLFSRKNHFQVDGRTVVITGGSQGMGRGLGKLLAQKGANVVIVARNAKKLEEALEYISAAKVKPSQRFHYISADVTKPEENDRLLAEVTAWNNGQPPDIVWANAGMSIPRLILDAPVEELRQQMDINYFATVYLAQSVLRAWTKRTAPAEASTKQAPLPRHFIMTSSSAAFVGVAGYATYSPAKAALRNFADSLRQEVQIYNGGRFHSSGSPDPEIKVHCVCPGTITSPGHEFEQTVKHPVTMILEEGDPAQTEDEVASAAVKELEKGYYLIATNYLAKVMRAGTLTGSPRNNWFVDTVLSWVTNLAWLFVQPDLENKVWKYEAQSALLDRLVDATDADIDALDEIIMAVDIRERKTVGCSYYVAREEKLYLMEDMKLGDVEIIDTLKLHINPTVVLVATRADDSVLDKLDPERKSLSSTSDSHDQFALPYILEVRPTPEFNYDSGKSKLANLKIGTDDGPNVTFTIPGDVQTSGAYGNDEDTGRLEHLLRLHGWINLDSRISVGCAGAVLAYVQRRRAVSFLPGDRAAADLFRISTVEMFTLRSTMFVNMDTLLSLQILQSESHPHLHNQGPTKANSGSKEGLSVYGLFHYLAKTPQGRVLLRQYFLRPSLDLGVINKRLDSISIFLRPDNSAPVNQIVQSLKKIKNMRVAMVNLRKGVNAGPGKKQGITSGLWARTRLFAYHMLKIKDAFQEMNAVDNLHIRNVILETVEFRTLAQVGRKITDIIDFEQSEYQHRTVVHMGIDEELDNMKRTYDGIELVLSQVANHIAEKVPAVLGTSINVIFFPQIGFLITVPMDPDTGHGMYEGSQQDVWERMFTSEEHVYYKNDNMREMDDHFGDMHGLICDKEIEITHNLAQYVLEFEDVFIKASDICAELDALMALAQGARMHKLMKPKVVEDNVIQIKAGRHILQELTVPSFVANDTLIVGPSEPDLEVGHGSSGVPTSERSNAPTSSAAMDGPNMLILTGPNFSGKSIYMKQVAIIVYMAHVGSFVPAESARIGLTDKILTRIATRESVSRIQSAFMIDLQQVSLALNLATPRSLLVFDEFGKGTSANDGAGLVCGVFEYLLNLGNKCPKVLGATHFHEIFEEGYLINQPALQFGHMEVRVDQDRESIDEQITYLYNFRLGRSVSSFGSICAAMNGISKEVVARAEQLILMSVRGEDLVSACAVMPAHERAELEEAECIARAFLAADIGTDADGDPRKLLDEVLAATVSTTYDTTTADMDTMSTSETTS
;
A
#
# COMPACT_ATOMS: atom_id res chain seq x y z
N MET A 1 8.97 1.57 -58.37
CA MET A 1 8.70 2.98 -58.02
C MET A 1 9.70 3.84 -58.77
N GLY A 2 9.26 4.54 -59.83
CA GLY A 2 10.12 5.50 -60.53
C GLY A 2 10.21 6.81 -59.73
N LEU A 3 11.36 7.49 -59.79
CA LEU A 3 11.61 8.78 -59.12
C LEU A 3 10.61 9.91 -59.49
N PHE A 4 9.67 9.69 -60.43
CA PHE A 4 8.75 10.69 -60.97
C PHE A 4 7.30 10.21 -61.21
N SER A 5 6.73 9.36 -60.33
CA SER A 5 5.30 9.02 -60.45
C SER A 5 4.42 10.21 -60.01
N ARG A 6 3.63 10.78 -60.94
CA ARG A 6 2.60 11.80 -60.65
C ARG A 6 1.23 11.20 -60.26
N LYS A 7 1.15 9.89 -60.06
CA LYS A 7 -0.11 9.19 -59.79
C LYS A 7 -0.53 9.39 -58.33
N ASN A 8 -1.76 9.88 -58.08
CA ASN A 8 -2.33 9.93 -56.73
C ASN A 8 -2.73 8.52 -56.27
N HIS A 9 -2.07 8.02 -55.23
CA HIS A 9 -2.27 6.70 -54.64
C HIS A 9 -3.30 6.65 -53.50
N PHE A 10 -3.84 7.80 -53.08
CA PHE A 10 -4.79 7.94 -51.98
C PHE A 10 -5.99 8.80 -52.41
N GLN A 11 -6.85 8.20 -53.24
CA GLN A 11 -8.05 8.86 -53.77
C GLN A 11 -9.21 8.72 -52.80
N VAL A 12 -9.82 9.85 -52.42
CA VAL A 12 -10.85 9.93 -51.37
C VAL A 12 -12.18 10.53 -51.85
N ASP A 13 -12.22 11.12 -53.04
CA ASP A 13 -13.41 11.76 -53.59
C ASP A 13 -14.57 10.75 -53.73
N GLY A 14 -15.70 11.04 -53.10
CA GLY A 14 -16.90 10.19 -53.07
C GLY A 14 -16.80 8.93 -52.19
N ARG A 15 -15.67 8.69 -51.50
CA ARG A 15 -15.43 7.50 -50.68
C ARG A 15 -15.75 7.73 -49.21
N THR A 16 -16.05 6.66 -48.48
CA THR A 16 -16.42 6.75 -47.07
C THR A 16 -15.21 6.51 -46.15
N VAL A 17 -14.88 7.52 -45.35
CA VAL A 17 -13.75 7.53 -44.42
C VAL A 17 -14.25 7.51 -42.98
N VAL A 18 -13.70 6.61 -42.16
CA VAL A 18 -13.93 6.58 -40.71
C VAL A 18 -12.67 7.05 -39.99
N ILE A 19 -12.80 8.01 -39.07
CA ILE A 19 -11.68 8.58 -38.30
C ILE A 19 -11.98 8.44 -36.81
N THR A 20 -11.17 7.65 -36.09
CA THR A 20 -11.27 7.58 -34.63
C THR A 20 -10.49 8.72 -33.96
N GLY A 21 -10.98 9.19 -32.82
CA GLY A 21 -10.44 10.41 -32.20
C GLY A 21 -10.72 11.67 -33.03
N GLY A 22 -11.82 11.72 -33.79
CA GLY A 22 -12.15 12.81 -34.72
C GLY A 22 -12.66 14.10 -34.07
N SER A 23 -12.81 14.14 -32.74
CA SER A 23 -13.40 15.28 -32.03
C SER A 23 -12.45 16.47 -31.81
N GLN A 24 -11.13 16.26 -31.85
CA GLN A 24 -10.13 17.32 -31.60
C GLN A 24 -8.76 16.96 -32.23
N GLY A 25 -7.87 17.95 -32.34
CA GLY A 25 -6.49 17.76 -32.83
C GLY A 25 -6.44 17.24 -34.26
N MET A 26 -5.41 16.42 -34.57
CA MET A 26 -5.19 15.88 -35.92
C MET A 26 -6.43 15.18 -36.50
N GLY A 27 -7.23 14.47 -35.70
CA GLY A 27 -8.44 13.79 -36.18
C GLY A 27 -9.49 14.76 -36.74
N ARG A 28 -9.65 15.92 -36.09
CA ARG A 28 -10.55 16.99 -36.53
C ARG A 28 -10.03 17.67 -37.81
N GLY A 29 -8.73 18.00 -37.86
CA GLY A 29 -8.07 18.56 -39.05
C GLY A 29 -8.11 17.63 -40.26
N LEU A 30 -7.89 16.32 -40.05
CA LEU A 30 -8.03 15.29 -41.09
C LEU A 30 -9.47 15.24 -41.65
N GLY A 31 -10.48 15.28 -40.77
CA GLY A 31 -11.88 15.30 -41.19
C GLY A 31 -12.17 16.47 -42.14
N LYS A 32 -11.72 17.68 -41.77
CA LYS A 32 -11.86 18.90 -42.58
C LYS A 32 -11.14 18.77 -43.93
N LEU A 33 -9.89 18.33 -43.93
CA LEU A 33 -9.10 18.20 -45.16
C LEU A 33 -9.68 17.14 -46.12
N LEU A 34 -10.15 16.02 -45.59
CA LEU A 34 -10.75 14.96 -46.40
C LEU A 34 -12.13 15.36 -46.94
N ALA A 35 -12.89 16.16 -46.18
CA ALA A 35 -14.12 16.79 -46.67
C ALA A 35 -13.84 17.75 -47.83
N GLN A 36 -12.78 18.58 -47.76
CA GLN A 36 -12.35 19.44 -48.86
C GLN A 36 -11.94 18.67 -50.11
N LYS A 37 -11.47 17.43 -49.94
CA LYS A 37 -11.09 16.52 -51.04
C LYS A 37 -12.26 15.68 -51.57
N GLY A 38 -13.50 15.90 -51.09
CA GLY A 38 -14.70 15.27 -51.60
C GLY A 38 -15.15 13.98 -50.89
N ALA A 39 -14.53 13.60 -49.76
CA ALA A 39 -14.87 12.38 -49.03
C ALA A 39 -16.18 12.49 -48.22
N ASN A 40 -16.83 11.35 -47.97
CA ASN A 40 -17.84 11.21 -46.93
C ASN A 40 -17.12 10.88 -45.62
N VAL A 41 -17.39 11.62 -44.55
CA VAL A 41 -16.60 11.52 -43.31
C VAL A 41 -17.47 11.06 -42.14
N VAL A 42 -17.02 10.01 -41.46
CA VAL A 42 -17.55 9.56 -40.17
C VAL A 42 -16.50 9.75 -39.08
N ILE A 43 -16.83 10.52 -38.05
CA ILE A 43 -15.93 10.73 -36.91
C ILE A 43 -16.40 9.96 -35.68
N VAL A 44 -15.44 9.46 -34.90
CA VAL A 44 -15.70 8.59 -33.74
C VAL A 44 -14.95 9.10 -32.53
N ALA A 45 -15.64 9.27 -31.40
CA ALA A 45 -15.07 9.58 -30.10
C ALA A 45 -16.07 9.23 -28.98
N ARG A 46 -15.70 9.44 -27.71
CA ARG A 46 -16.57 9.09 -26.57
C ARG A 46 -17.61 10.16 -26.20
N ASN A 47 -17.32 11.43 -26.50
CA ASN A 47 -18.16 12.55 -26.07
C ASN A 47 -19.00 13.05 -27.25
N ALA A 48 -20.31 12.80 -27.20
CA ALA A 48 -21.25 13.17 -28.25
C ALA A 48 -21.28 14.69 -28.52
N LYS A 49 -21.23 15.54 -27.49
CA LYS A 49 -21.27 17.00 -27.65
C LYS A 49 -20.06 17.52 -28.45
N LYS A 50 -18.85 17.07 -28.09
CA LYS A 50 -17.64 17.43 -28.85
C LYS A 50 -17.65 16.89 -30.28
N LEU A 51 -18.30 15.75 -30.51
CA LEU A 51 -18.46 15.19 -31.86
C LEU A 51 -19.41 16.02 -32.71
N GLU A 52 -20.51 16.52 -32.15
CA GLU A 52 -21.44 17.41 -32.85
C GLU A 52 -20.73 18.69 -33.30
N GLU A 53 -20.02 19.36 -32.38
CA GLU A 53 -19.23 20.56 -32.66
C GLU A 53 -18.15 20.31 -33.73
N ALA A 54 -17.45 19.16 -33.65
CA ALA A 54 -16.46 18.77 -34.66
C ALA A 54 -17.10 18.43 -36.01
N LEU A 55 -18.29 17.83 -36.03
CA LEU A 55 -19.00 17.49 -37.27
C LEU A 55 -19.49 18.76 -37.98
N GLU A 56 -19.97 19.77 -37.25
CA GLU A 56 -20.29 21.08 -37.79
C GLU A 56 -19.06 21.73 -38.46
N TYR A 57 -17.92 21.74 -37.75
CA TYR A 57 -16.65 22.25 -38.27
C TYR A 57 -16.19 21.53 -39.55
N ILE A 58 -16.29 20.20 -39.59
CA ILE A 58 -15.87 19.39 -40.74
C ILE A 58 -16.83 19.54 -41.92
N SER A 59 -18.14 19.54 -41.66
CA SER A 59 -19.17 19.64 -42.71
C SER A 59 -19.22 21.04 -43.34
N ALA A 60 -18.77 22.08 -42.65
CA ALA A 60 -18.57 23.41 -43.23
C ALA A 60 -17.55 23.41 -44.39
N ALA A 61 -16.65 22.43 -44.45
CA ALA A 61 -15.65 22.28 -45.50
C ALA A 61 -16.12 21.42 -46.70
N LYS A 62 -17.42 21.14 -46.78
CA LYS A 62 -18.08 20.40 -47.87
C LYS A 62 -17.92 21.11 -49.23
N VAL A 63 -17.59 20.34 -50.27
CA VAL A 63 -17.38 20.84 -51.64
C VAL A 63 -18.48 20.38 -52.60
N LYS A 64 -19.04 19.19 -52.40
CA LYS A 64 -20.10 18.62 -53.25
C LYS A 64 -21.38 18.36 -52.45
N PRO A 65 -22.57 18.66 -52.98
CA PRO A 65 -23.84 18.42 -52.30
C PRO A 65 -24.06 16.94 -51.93
N SER A 66 -23.47 16.01 -52.69
CA SER A 66 -23.54 14.56 -52.46
C SER A 66 -22.75 14.05 -51.23
N GLN A 67 -21.89 14.86 -50.62
CA GLN A 67 -21.12 14.44 -49.46
C GLN A 67 -22.00 14.30 -48.21
N ARG A 68 -21.76 13.20 -47.49
CA ARG A 68 -22.47 12.82 -46.27
C ARG A 68 -21.51 12.82 -45.07
N PHE A 69 -22.02 13.20 -43.92
CA PHE A 69 -21.28 13.34 -42.67
C PHE A 69 -22.06 12.64 -41.56
N HIS A 70 -21.36 11.93 -40.67
CA HIS A 70 -21.96 11.26 -39.51
C HIS A 70 -20.99 11.25 -38.33
N TYR A 71 -21.51 11.15 -37.11
CA TYR A 71 -20.68 10.92 -35.94
C TYR A 71 -21.17 9.67 -35.20
N ILE A 72 -20.26 8.95 -34.54
CA ILE A 72 -20.59 7.81 -33.70
C ILE A 72 -19.92 7.98 -32.34
N SER A 73 -20.74 7.94 -31.28
CA SER A 73 -20.24 7.88 -29.91
C SER A 73 -19.89 6.43 -29.56
N ALA A 74 -18.60 6.12 -29.46
CA ALA A 74 -18.12 4.77 -29.14
C ALA A 74 -16.78 4.81 -28.39
N ASP A 75 -16.59 3.85 -27.49
CA ASP A 75 -15.31 3.63 -26.82
C ASP A 75 -14.52 2.53 -27.52
N VAL A 76 -13.58 2.94 -28.38
CA VAL A 76 -12.77 2.03 -29.21
C VAL A 76 -11.79 1.17 -28.41
N THR A 77 -11.63 1.40 -27.11
CA THR A 77 -10.86 0.50 -26.23
C THR A 77 -11.59 -0.82 -25.96
N LYS A 78 -12.91 -0.87 -26.18
CA LYS A 78 -13.73 -2.06 -25.99
C LYS A 78 -13.90 -2.83 -27.31
N PRO A 79 -13.56 -4.14 -27.40
CA PRO A 79 -13.68 -4.91 -28.63
C PRO A 79 -15.09 -4.89 -29.25
N GLU A 80 -16.13 -5.07 -28.43
CA GLU A 80 -17.53 -5.14 -28.85
C GLU A 80 -18.03 -3.82 -29.49
N GLU A 81 -17.53 -2.69 -29.03
CA GLU A 81 -17.88 -1.36 -29.56
C GLU A 81 -17.29 -1.14 -30.96
N ASN A 82 -16.15 -1.76 -31.29
CA ASN A 82 -15.55 -1.68 -32.63
C ASN A 82 -16.36 -2.47 -33.67
N ASP A 83 -16.93 -3.61 -33.29
CA ASP A 83 -17.84 -4.37 -34.16
C ASP A 83 -19.16 -3.62 -34.36
N ARG A 84 -19.72 -3.03 -33.30
CA ARG A 84 -20.92 -2.16 -33.38
C ARG A 84 -20.68 -0.96 -34.28
N LEU A 85 -19.54 -0.29 -34.11
CA LEU A 85 -19.12 0.85 -34.92
C LEU A 85 -19.16 0.52 -36.42
N LEU A 86 -18.51 -0.58 -36.83
CA LEU A 86 -18.46 -0.93 -38.24
C LEU A 86 -19.82 -1.36 -38.79
N ALA A 87 -20.65 -2.04 -37.99
CA ALA A 87 -22.01 -2.38 -38.40
C ALA A 87 -22.83 -1.11 -38.66
N GLU A 88 -22.75 -0.11 -37.78
CA GLU A 88 -23.45 1.17 -37.92
C GLU A 88 -22.94 1.97 -39.14
N VAL A 89 -21.63 2.08 -39.33
CA VAL A 89 -21.05 2.73 -40.51
C VAL A 89 -21.48 2.02 -41.79
N THR A 90 -21.48 0.69 -41.80
CA THR A 90 -21.87 -0.11 -42.96
C THR A 90 -23.34 0.11 -43.30
N ALA A 91 -24.23 0.12 -42.30
CA ALA A 91 -25.64 0.42 -42.48
C ALA A 91 -25.85 1.85 -43.02
N TRP A 92 -25.15 2.83 -42.44
CA TRP A 92 -25.20 4.23 -42.91
C TRP A 92 -24.67 4.39 -44.34
N ASN A 93 -23.66 3.60 -44.71
CA ASN A 93 -23.02 3.58 -46.03
C ASN A 93 -23.70 2.61 -47.01
N ASN A 94 -25.03 2.51 -46.97
CA ASN A 94 -25.85 1.72 -47.90
C ASN A 94 -25.48 0.22 -47.94
N GLY A 95 -25.11 -0.36 -46.80
CA GLY A 95 -24.70 -1.76 -46.67
C GLY A 95 -23.26 -2.04 -47.14
N GLN A 96 -22.50 -1.02 -47.55
CA GLN A 96 -21.10 -1.17 -47.96
C GLN A 96 -20.16 -0.83 -46.79
N PRO A 97 -19.14 -1.65 -46.49
CA PRO A 97 -18.15 -1.32 -45.46
C PRO A 97 -17.38 -0.06 -45.85
N PRO A 98 -16.79 0.67 -44.88
CA PRO A 98 -16.02 1.87 -45.17
C PRO A 98 -14.82 1.57 -46.07
N ASP A 99 -14.45 2.54 -46.90
CA ASP A 99 -13.34 2.45 -47.85
C ASP A 99 -11.98 2.67 -47.18
N ILE A 100 -11.97 3.60 -46.22
CA ILE A 100 -10.77 4.07 -45.54
C ILE A 100 -11.08 4.13 -44.05
N VAL A 101 -10.24 3.52 -43.24
CA VAL A 101 -10.34 3.60 -41.78
C VAL A 101 -9.04 4.14 -41.23
N TRP A 102 -9.13 5.24 -40.50
CA TRP A 102 -8.01 5.90 -39.86
C TRP A 102 -8.12 5.75 -38.34
N ALA A 103 -7.29 4.86 -37.79
CA ALA A 103 -7.14 4.65 -36.36
C ALA A 103 -6.27 5.77 -35.77
N ASN A 104 -6.91 6.88 -35.40
CA ASN A 104 -6.24 8.09 -34.92
C ASN A 104 -6.45 8.35 -33.41
N ALA A 105 -7.35 7.62 -32.75
CA ALA A 105 -7.53 7.74 -31.30
C ALA A 105 -6.22 7.46 -30.55
N GLY A 106 -5.87 8.35 -29.63
CA GLY A 106 -4.66 8.25 -28.81
C GLY A 106 -4.55 9.42 -27.84
N MET A 107 -3.71 9.26 -26.84
CA MET A 107 -3.37 10.30 -25.86
C MET A 107 -1.99 10.03 -25.28
N SER A 108 -1.31 11.08 -24.82
CA SER A 108 -0.03 10.97 -24.11
C SER A 108 -0.19 11.51 -22.70
N ILE A 109 0.38 10.79 -21.73
CA ILE A 109 0.57 11.28 -20.35
C ILE A 109 2.06 11.15 -20.03
N PRO A 110 2.89 12.11 -20.45
CA PRO A 110 4.33 12.05 -20.25
C PRO A 110 4.69 12.25 -18.78
N ARG A 111 5.35 11.24 -18.19
CA ARG A 111 5.85 11.21 -16.81
C ARG A 111 7.11 10.36 -16.72
N LEU A 112 7.94 10.61 -15.72
CA LEU A 112 9.00 9.66 -15.37
C LEU A 112 8.38 8.36 -14.88
N ILE A 113 9.05 7.24 -15.14
CA ILE A 113 8.48 5.90 -14.88
C ILE A 113 8.21 5.67 -13.38
N LEU A 114 8.98 6.30 -12.50
CA LEU A 114 8.80 6.22 -11.05
C LEU A 114 7.54 6.95 -10.57
N ASP A 115 7.12 8.01 -11.28
CA ASP A 115 5.98 8.84 -10.91
C ASP A 115 4.66 8.40 -11.56
N ALA A 116 4.72 7.43 -12.48
CA ALA A 116 3.59 7.00 -13.29
C ALA A 116 2.76 5.92 -12.57
N PRO A 117 1.47 6.17 -12.26
CA PRO A 117 0.57 5.14 -11.74
C PRO A 117 0.39 3.99 -12.74
N VAL A 118 0.29 2.76 -12.23
CA VAL A 118 0.14 1.55 -13.07
C VAL A 118 -1.13 1.61 -13.93
N GLU A 119 -2.20 2.20 -13.42
CA GLU A 119 -3.46 2.38 -14.13
C GLU A 119 -3.28 3.27 -15.37
N GLU A 120 -2.48 4.33 -15.28
CA GLU A 120 -2.16 5.20 -16.42
C GLU A 120 -1.30 4.46 -17.45
N LEU A 121 -0.36 3.62 -17.01
CA LEU A 121 0.44 2.78 -17.92
C LEU A 121 -0.44 1.82 -18.73
N ARG A 122 -1.39 1.14 -18.06
CA ARG A 122 -2.37 0.26 -18.72
C ARG A 122 -3.28 1.05 -19.64
N GLN A 123 -3.82 2.17 -19.17
CA GLN A 123 -4.68 3.04 -19.96
C GLN A 123 -3.99 3.52 -21.24
N GLN A 124 -2.70 3.89 -21.17
CA GLN A 124 -1.93 4.30 -22.35
C GLN A 124 -1.74 3.16 -23.35
N MET A 125 -1.55 1.92 -22.91
CA MET A 125 -1.55 0.75 -23.79
C MET A 125 -2.94 0.48 -24.39
N ASP A 126 -3.99 0.54 -23.58
CA ASP A 126 -5.37 0.28 -24.00
C ASP A 126 -5.81 1.24 -25.11
N ILE A 127 -5.54 2.55 -24.93
CA ILE A 127 -5.94 3.57 -25.90
C ILE A 127 -5.02 3.68 -27.11
N ASN A 128 -3.68 3.60 -26.93
CA ASN A 128 -2.74 3.85 -28.02
C ASN A 128 -2.43 2.60 -28.84
N TYR A 129 -2.54 1.40 -28.26
CA TYR A 129 -2.23 0.13 -28.92
C TYR A 129 -3.49 -0.72 -29.12
N PHE A 130 -4.10 -1.22 -28.04
CA PHE A 130 -5.18 -2.21 -28.14
C PHE A 130 -6.40 -1.71 -28.90
N ALA A 131 -6.81 -0.45 -28.70
CA ALA A 131 -7.91 0.15 -29.46
C ALA A 131 -7.70 0.07 -30.99
N THR A 132 -6.47 0.29 -31.46
CA THR A 132 -6.15 0.18 -32.90
C THR A 132 -6.14 -1.27 -33.36
N VAL A 133 -5.64 -2.20 -32.52
CA VAL A 133 -5.63 -3.64 -32.84
C VAL A 133 -7.05 -4.18 -32.95
N TYR A 134 -7.95 -3.84 -32.02
CA TYR A 134 -9.35 -4.26 -32.05
C TYR A 134 -10.06 -3.72 -33.29
N LEU A 135 -9.87 -2.42 -33.60
CA LEU A 135 -10.42 -1.83 -34.81
C LEU A 135 -9.87 -2.51 -36.08
N ALA A 136 -8.57 -2.81 -36.14
CA ALA A 136 -7.96 -3.52 -37.26
C ALA A 136 -8.59 -4.90 -37.49
N GLN A 137 -8.82 -5.67 -36.41
CA GLN A 137 -9.47 -6.97 -36.48
C GLN A 137 -10.90 -6.85 -37.04
N SER A 138 -11.72 -5.95 -36.51
CA SER A 138 -13.09 -5.73 -36.99
C SER A 138 -13.10 -5.30 -38.46
N VAL A 139 -12.21 -4.38 -38.86
CA VAL A 139 -12.12 -3.87 -40.25
C VAL A 139 -11.69 -4.97 -41.21
N LEU A 140 -10.65 -5.73 -40.87
CA LEU A 140 -10.17 -6.80 -41.75
C LEU A 140 -11.19 -7.93 -41.88
N ARG A 141 -11.91 -8.29 -40.80
CA ARG A 141 -13.05 -9.23 -40.89
C ARG A 141 -14.14 -8.72 -41.83
N ALA A 142 -14.45 -7.42 -41.80
CA ALA A 142 -15.42 -6.82 -42.72
C ALA A 142 -14.92 -6.79 -44.16
N TRP A 143 -13.64 -6.47 -44.39
CA TRP A 143 -13.05 -6.34 -45.73
C TRP A 143 -12.64 -7.66 -46.39
N THR A 144 -12.55 -8.76 -45.64
CA THR A 144 -12.20 -10.10 -46.15
C THR A 144 -13.40 -11.00 -46.42
N LYS A 145 -14.60 -10.65 -45.92
CA LYS A 145 -15.85 -11.30 -46.33
C LYS A 145 -16.05 -11.13 -47.84
N ARG A 146 -16.08 -12.24 -48.58
CA ARG A 146 -16.33 -12.25 -50.04
C ARG A 146 -17.72 -11.68 -50.31
N THR A 147 -17.80 -10.64 -51.15
CA THR A 147 -19.09 -10.18 -51.68
C THR A 147 -19.50 -11.08 -52.86
N ALA A 148 -20.80 -11.38 -52.98
CA ALA A 148 -21.34 -12.10 -54.14
C ALA A 148 -21.03 -11.30 -55.43
N PRO A 149 -20.81 -11.96 -56.58
CA PRO A 149 -20.45 -11.26 -57.81
C PRO A 149 -21.57 -10.29 -58.22
N ALA A 150 -21.31 -8.99 -58.07
CA ALA A 150 -22.18 -7.94 -58.56
C ALA A 150 -22.12 -7.90 -60.10
N GLU A 151 -23.28 -7.73 -60.75
CA GLU A 151 -23.40 -7.60 -62.20
C GLU A 151 -22.45 -6.52 -62.74
N ALA A 152 -21.55 -6.95 -63.63
CA ALA A 152 -20.49 -6.15 -64.21
C ALA A 152 -21.04 -4.93 -64.95
N SER A 153 -20.86 -3.73 -64.39
CA SER A 153 -21.22 -2.47 -65.09
C SER A 153 -20.15 -1.38 -65.11
N THR A 154 -18.94 -1.58 -64.57
CA THR A 154 -17.85 -0.58 -64.70
C THR A 154 -16.51 -1.21 -65.06
N LYS A 155 -15.95 -0.83 -66.22
CA LYS A 155 -14.63 -1.23 -66.76
C LYS A 155 -13.42 -0.67 -65.98
N GLN A 156 -13.60 -0.15 -64.76
CA GLN A 156 -12.51 0.42 -63.94
C GLN A 156 -12.16 -0.54 -62.79
N ALA A 157 -10.86 -0.79 -62.62
CA ALA A 157 -10.35 -1.58 -61.50
C ALA A 157 -10.74 -0.90 -60.17
N PRO A 158 -11.21 -1.68 -59.16
CA PRO A 158 -11.63 -1.13 -57.87
C PRO A 158 -10.46 -0.43 -57.17
N LEU A 159 -10.73 0.75 -56.58
CA LEU A 159 -9.73 1.51 -55.83
C LEU A 159 -9.33 0.78 -54.55
N PRO A 160 -8.05 0.87 -54.13
CA PRO A 160 -7.59 0.20 -52.90
C PRO A 160 -8.29 0.74 -51.66
N ARG A 161 -8.54 -0.12 -50.68
CA ARG A 161 -8.98 0.24 -49.32
C ARG A 161 -7.76 0.53 -48.45
N HIS A 162 -7.86 1.49 -47.55
CA HIS A 162 -6.72 1.96 -46.75
C HIS A 162 -7.01 1.87 -45.26
N PHE A 163 -6.23 1.07 -44.54
CA PHE A 163 -6.18 1.08 -43.08
C PHE A 163 -4.96 1.87 -42.62
N ILE A 164 -5.19 2.97 -41.90
CA ILE A 164 -4.15 3.93 -41.53
C ILE A 164 -4.08 3.99 -40.01
N MET A 165 -2.88 3.82 -39.45
CA MET A 165 -2.63 3.87 -38.01
C MET A 165 -1.83 5.12 -37.64
N THR A 166 -2.23 5.81 -36.58
CA THR A 166 -1.48 6.96 -36.05
C THR A 166 -0.58 6.54 -34.88
N SER A 167 0.71 6.41 -35.15
CA SER A 167 1.78 6.24 -34.16
C SER A 167 2.29 7.63 -33.69
N SER A 168 3.60 7.82 -33.52
CA SER A 168 4.24 9.09 -33.15
C SER A 168 5.72 9.07 -33.55
N SER A 169 6.35 10.24 -33.72
CA SER A 169 7.81 10.37 -33.84
C SER A 169 8.54 9.81 -32.61
N ALA A 170 7.91 9.85 -31.43
CA ALA A 170 8.43 9.25 -30.21
C ALA A 170 8.60 7.71 -30.31
N ALA A 171 8.00 7.06 -31.31
CA ALA A 171 8.25 5.64 -31.59
C ALA A 171 9.66 5.36 -32.15
N PHE A 172 10.40 6.40 -32.54
CA PHE A 172 11.75 6.29 -33.11
C PHE A 172 12.86 6.58 -32.10
N VAL A 173 12.58 7.29 -31.01
CA VAL A 173 13.59 7.76 -30.06
C VAL A 173 13.05 7.67 -28.63
N GLY A 174 13.86 7.09 -27.73
CA GLY A 174 13.58 7.11 -26.30
C GLY A 174 14.01 8.44 -25.68
N VAL A 175 13.09 9.12 -25.01
CA VAL A 175 13.33 10.38 -24.31
C VAL A 175 12.82 10.25 -22.87
N ALA A 176 13.56 10.79 -21.91
CA ALA A 176 13.17 10.76 -20.50
C ALA A 176 11.80 11.44 -20.31
N GLY A 177 10.87 10.77 -19.64
CA GLY A 177 9.48 11.20 -19.43
C GLY A 177 8.48 10.70 -20.47
N TYR A 178 8.92 10.09 -21.57
CA TYR A 178 8.03 9.44 -22.54
C TYR A 178 7.94 7.92 -22.39
N ALA A 179 8.59 7.33 -21.38
CA ALA A 179 8.58 5.89 -21.14
C ALA A 179 7.17 5.30 -20.94
N THR A 180 6.19 6.11 -20.57
CA THR A 180 4.78 5.71 -20.40
C THR A 180 3.99 5.67 -21.71
N TYR A 181 4.48 6.35 -22.76
CA TYR A 181 3.77 6.60 -24.02
C TYR A 181 4.48 5.98 -25.23
N SER A 182 5.79 6.20 -25.35
CA SER A 182 6.58 5.77 -26.50
C SER A 182 6.57 4.26 -26.73
N PRO A 183 6.53 3.37 -25.71
CA PRO A 183 6.46 1.93 -25.95
C PRO A 183 5.17 1.52 -26.67
N ALA A 184 4.02 2.10 -26.33
CA ALA A 184 2.75 1.79 -26.98
C ALA A 184 2.78 2.20 -28.46
N LYS A 185 3.39 3.36 -28.77
CA LYS A 185 3.54 3.85 -30.14
C LYS A 185 4.56 3.05 -30.96
N ALA A 186 5.65 2.58 -30.33
CA ALA A 186 6.61 1.67 -30.94
C ALA A 186 5.99 0.28 -31.20
N ALA A 187 5.20 -0.25 -30.27
CA ALA A 187 4.44 -1.48 -30.45
C ALA A 187 3.47 -1.37 -31.62
N LEU A 188 2.76 -0.24 -31.74
CA LEU A 188 1.86 0.03 -32.86
C LEU A 188 2.59 0.09 -34.21
N ARG A 189 3.79 0.68 -34.27
CA ARG A 189 4.61 0.68 -35.48
C ARG A 189 4.98 -0.75 -35.90
N ASN A 190 5.43 -1.58 -34.96
CA ASN A 190 5.80 -2.97 -35.25
C ASN A 190 4.57 -3.79 -35.68
N PHE A 191 3.42 -3.57 -35.02
CA PHE A 191 2.15 -4.15 -35.43
C PHE A 191 1.79 -3.77 -36.87
N ALA A 192 1.97 -2.51 -37.28
CA ALA A 192 1.73 -2.08 -38.66
C ALA A 192 2.62 -2.81 -39.67
N ASP A 193 3.90 -3.00 -39.35
CA ASP A 193 4.86 -3.73 -40.21
C ASP A 193 4.45 -5.19 -40.39
N SER A 194 4.02 -5.83 -39.31
CA SER A 194 3.55 -7.22 -39.30
C SER A 194 2.22 -7.35 -40.05
N LEU A 195 1.24 -6.50 -39.73
CA LEU A 195 -0.09 -6.52 -40.33
C LEU A 195 -0.02 -6.28 -41.85
N ARG A 196 0.87 -5.40 -42.30
CA ARG A 196 1.09 -5.17 -43.73
C ARG A 196 1.49 -6.45 -44.46
N GLN A 197 2.34 -7.29 -43.87
CA GLN A 197 2.73 -8.57 -44.46
C GLN A 197 1.57 -9.57 -44.41
N GLU A 198 0.88 -9.67 -43.28
CA GLU A 198 -0.28 -10.56 -43.13
C GLU A 198 -1.38 -10.24 -44.15
N VAL A 199 -1.62 -8.94 -44.40
CA VAL A 199 -2.60 -8.50 -45.40
C VAL A 199 -2.23 -8.93 -46.83
N GLN A 200 -0.96 -9.19 -47.12
CA GLN A 200 -0.57 -9.72 -48.44
C GLN A 200 -1.07 -11.14 -48.67
N ILE A 201 -1.38 -11.93 -47.64
CA ILE A 201 -2.00 -13.25 -47.78
C ILE A 201 -3.37 -13.08 -48.45
N TYR A 202 -4.15 -12.10 -47.97
CA TYR A 202 -5.48 -11.79 -48.52
C TYR A 202 -5.38 -11.13 -49.90
N ASN A 203 -4.43 -10.22 -50.12
CA ASN A 203 -4.22 -9.61 -51.44
C ASN A 203 -3.74 -10.64 -52.48
N GLY A 204 -2.77 -11.49 -52.15
CA GLY A 204 -2.22 -12.52 -53.04
C GLY A 204 -3.25 -13.57 -53.46
N GLY A 205 -4.09 -14.02 -52.50
CA GLY A 205 -5.23 -14.89 -52.80
C GLY A 205 -6.27 -14.27 -53.75
N ARG A 206 -6.35 -12.93 -53.81
CA ARG A 206 -7.23 -12.17 -54.74
C ARG A 206 -6.62 -11.97 -56.12
N PHE A 207 -5.28 -11.95 -56.25
CA PHE A 207 -4.57 -11.79 -57.53
C PHE A 207 -4.49 -13.08 -58.36
N HIS A 208 -4.45 -14.26 -57.73
CA HIS A 208 -4.41 -15.55 -58.44
C HIS A 208 -5.79 -16.07 -58.90
N SER A 209 -6.86 -15.49 -58.39
CA SER A 209 -8.22 -15.69 -58.89
C SER A 209 -8.48 -14.72 -60.04
N SER A 210 -8.34 -15.18 -61.29
CA SER A 210 -8.66 -14.39 -62.49
C SER A 210 -10.11 -13.87 -62.44
N GLY A 211 -10.29 -12.61 -62.03
CA GLY A 211 -11.58 -11.92 -62.04
C GLY A 211 -12.20 -11.56 -60.68
N SER A 212 -11.45 -11.48 -59.57
CA SER A 212 -12.07 -10.97 -58.32
C SER A 212 -12.33 -9.44 -58.40
N PRO A 213 -13.55 -8.96 -58.13
CA PRO A 213 -13.89 -7.53 -58.11
C PRO A 213 -13.50 -6.84 -56.79
N ASP A 214 -12.80 -7.54 -55.89
CA ASP A 214 -12.51 -7.05 -54.54
C ASP A 214 -11.30 -6.07 -54.54
N PRO A 215 -11.40 -4.92 -53.85
CA PRO A 215 -10.32 -3.95 -53.77
C PRO A 215 -9.10 -4.47 -52.99
N GLU A 216 -7.90 -4.08 -53.44
CA GLU A 216 -6.63 -4.29 -52.72
C GLU A 216 -6.67 -3.59 -51.34
N ILE A 217 -6.18 -4.24 -50.29
CA ILE A 217 -6.08 -3.64 -48.94
C ILE A 217 -4.65 -3.12 -48.73
N LYS A 218 -4.53 -1.86 -48.32
CA LYS A 218 -3.26 -1.21 -47.96
C LYS A 218 -3.24 -0.79 -46.52
N VAL A 219 -2.12 -1.05 -45.85
CA VAL A 219 -1.84 -0.64 -44.48
C VAL A 219 -0.82 0.50 -44.52
N HIS A 220 -1.03 1.55 -43.73
CA HIS A 220 -0.11 2.69 -43.59
C HIS A 220 0.09 3.04 -42.12
N CYS A 221 1.26 3.58 -41.78
CA CYS A 221 1.58 4.05 -40.43
C CYS A 221 2.05 5.50 -40.49
N VAL A 222 1.35 6.39 -39.80
CA VAL A 222 1.66 7.82 -39.73
C VAL A 222 2.24 8.13 -38.35
N CYS A 223 3.43 8.73 -38.33
CA CYS A 223 4.20 9.08 -37.14
C CYS A 223 4.34 10.61 -37.06
N PRO A 224 3.34 11.30 -36.49
CA PRO A 224 3.41 12.75 -36.31
C PRO A 224 4.38 13.15 -35.18
N GLY A 225 4.93 14.37 -35.29
CA GLY A 225 5.64 15.05 -34.20
C GLY A 225 4.69 15.76 -33.25
N THR A 226 5.17 16.79 -32.54
CA THR A 226 4.32 17.61 -31.66
C THR A 226 3.19 18.30 -32.44
N ILE A 227 1.94 18.18 -31.93
CA ILE A 227 0.74 18.77 -32.52
C ILE A 227 0.10 19.74 -31.53
N THR A 228 -0.03 21.02 -31.89
CA THR A 228 -0.71 22.01 -31.05
C THR A 228 -2.21 21.68 -30.99
N SER A 229 -2.66 21.20 -29.84
CA SER A 229 -4.03 20.76 -29.60
C SER A 229 -4.34 20.82 -28.10
N PRO A 230 -5.62 20.72 -27.68
CA PRO A 230 -5.95 20.63 -26.26
C PRO A 230 -5.29 19.45 -25.54
N GLY A 231 -4.94 18.38 -26.27
CA GLY A 231 -4.14 17.27 -25.73
C GLY A 231 -2.70 17.69 -25.41
N HIS A 232 -2.10 18.51 -26.26
CA HIS A 232 -0.76 19.05 -26.02
C HIS A 232 -0.72 20.02 -24.85
N GLU A 233 -1.73 20.87 -24.69
CA GLU A 233 -1.86 21.73 -23.50
C GLU A 233 -1.92 20.89 -22.21
N PHE A 234 -2.71 19.81 -22.21
CA PHE A 234 -2.74 18.88 -21.08
C PHE A 234 -1.37 18.21 -20.85
N GLU A 235 -0.69 17.75 -21.90
CA GLU A 235 0.66 17.19 -21.80
C GLU A 235 1.63 18.16 -21.12
N GLN A 236 1.63 19.44 -21.51
CA GLN A 236 2.50 20.45 -20.90
C GLN A 236 2.27 20.63 -19.38
N THR A 237 1.06 20.35 -18.88
CA THR A 237 0.78 20.41 -17.44
C THR A 237 1.32 19.23 -16.64
N VAL A 238 1.57 18.09 -17.30
CA VAL A 238 2.01 16.84 -16.64
C VAL A 238 3.47 16.47 -16.92
N LYS A 239 4.08 17.05 -17.97
CA LYS A 239 5.48 16.82 -18.35
C LYS A 239 6.42 17.13 -17.20
N HIS A 240 7.39 16.24 -17.00
CA HIS A 240 8.51 16.51 -16.11
C HIS A 240 9.41 17.61 -16.72
N PRO A 241 10.00 18.53 -15.93
CA PRO A 241 10.82 19.61 -16.46
C PRO A 241 11.99 19.14 -17.34
N VAL A 242 12.62 18.01 -16.98
CA VAL A 242 13.66 17.38 -17.83
C VAL A 242 13.16 17.04 -19.23
N THR A 243 11.90 16.63 -19.35
CA THR A 243 11.29 16.28 -20.63
C THR A 243 11.11 17.53 -21.50
N MET A 244 10.74 18.67 -20.90
CA MET A 244 10.64 19.94 -21.63
C MET A 244 11.98 20.39 -22.21
N ILE A 245 13.07 20.23 -21.45
CA ILE A 245 14.44 20.54 -21.92
C ILE A 245 14.84 19.66 -23.11
N LEU A 246 14.46 18.38 -23.08
CA LEU A 246 14.77 17.45 -24.16
C LEU A 246 13.92 17.72 -25.42
N GLU A 247 12.78 18.38 -25.28
CA GLU A 247 11.84 18.72 -26.35
C GLU A 247 12.03 20.11 -26.95
N GLU A 248 12.88 20.96 -26.38
CA GLU A 248 13.05 22.37 -26.77
C GLU A 248 13.31 22.56 -28.28
N GLY A 249 13.86 21.55 -28.97
CA GLY A 249 14.11 21.53 -30.41
C GLY A 249 13.06 20.84 -31.29
N ASP A 250 11.94 20.33 -30.76
CA ASP A 250 10.91 19.65 -31.56
C ASP A 250 9.94 20.66 -32.20
N PRO A 251 9.84 20.73 -33.54
CA PRO A 251 8.95 21.67 -34.20
C PRO A 251 7.48 21.26 -34.03
N ALA A 252 6.70 22.11 -33.37
CA ALA A 252 5.27 21.96 -33.22
C ALA A 252 4.54 22.24 -34.54
N GLN A 253 3.48 21.48 -34.83
CA GLN A 253 2.63 21.63 -36.01
C GLN A 253 1.18 21.86 -35.59
N THR A 254 0.44 22.67 -36.33
CA THR A 254 -1.01 22.79 -36.14
C THR A 254 -1.77 21.55 -36.61
N GLU A 255 -3.02 21.37 -36.16
CA GLU A 255 -3.87 20.26 -36.58
C GLU A 255 -4.09 20.17 -38.11
N ASP A 256 -4.10 21.31 -38.81
CA ASP A 256 -4.28 21.38 -40.26
C ASP A 256 -2.95 21.10 -41.02
N GLU A 257 -1.81 21.54 -40.49
CA GLU A 257 -0.48 21.28 -41.07
C GLU A 257 -0.12 19.80 -41.02
N VAL A 258 -0.33 19.16 -39.86
CA VAL A 258 -0.04 17.73 -39.69
C VAL A 258 -0.95 16.87 -40.57
N ALA A 259 -2.23 17.22 -40.68
CA ALA A 259 -3.19 16.55 -41.56
C ALA A 259 -2.78 16.69 -43.03
N SER A 260 -2.41 17.91 -43.45
CA SER A 260 -1.95 18.19 -44.81
C SER A 260 -0.67 17.44 -45.17
N ALA A 261 0.30 17.40 -44.25
CA ALA A 261 1.54 16.65 -44.42
C ALA A 261 1.29 15.15 -44.55
N ALA A 262 0.46 14.57 -43.68
CA ALA A 262 0.13 13.15 -43.71
C ALA A 262 -0.56 12.73 -45.02
N VAL A 263 -1.60 13.46 -45.43
CA VAL A 263 -2.34 13.17 -46.67
C VAL A 263 -1.45 13.32 -47.91
N LYS A 264 -0.61 14.35 -47.97
CA LYS A 264 0.33 14.57 -49.09
C LYS A 264 1.30 13.39 -49.28
N GLU A 265 1.77 12.78 -48.20
CA GLU A 265 2.65 11.61 -48.28
C GLU A 265 1.87 10.32 -48.63
N LEU A 266 0.62 10.18 -48.15
CA LEU A 266 -0.28 9.10 -48.57
C LEU A 266 -0.58 9.16 -50.08
N GLU A 267 -0.79 10.35 -50.64
CA GLU A 267 -1.01 10.55 -52.08
C GLU A 267 0.19 10.11 -52.93
N LYS A 268 1.42 10.16 -52.37
CA LYS A 268 2.64 9.61 -53.00
C LYS A 268 2.73 8.09 -52.92
N GLY A 269 1.86 7.43 -52.15
CA GLY A 269 1.83 5.98 -51.96
C GLY A 269 2.80 5.48 -50.90
N TYR A 270 3.20 6.33 -49.96
CA TYR A 270 4.15 6.00 -48.91
C TYR A 270 3.52 5.19 -47.77
N TYR A 271 4.35 4.38 -47.12
CA TYR A 271 3.92 3.44 -46.08
C TYR A 271 4.12 3.99 -44.68
N LEU A 272 5.38 4.26 -44.30
CA LEU A 272 5.75 4.82 -43.01
C LEU A 272 5.95 6.33 -43.16
N ILE A 273 5.01 7.13 -42.66
CA ILE A 273 4.89 8.54 -42.98
C ILE A 273 5.29 9.38 -41.76
N ALA A 274 6.18 10.34 -41.95
CA ALA A 274 6.56 11.31 -40.92
C ALA A 274 6.19 12.73 -41.40
N THR A 275 5.60 13.54 -40.51
CA THR A 275 4.90 14.78 -40.88
C THR A 275 5.77 16.03 -40.84
N ASN A 276 6.85 16.05 -40.05
CA ASN A 276 7.84 17.13 -40.01
C ASN A 276 9.25 16.63 -40.41
N TYR A 277 10.19 17.56 -40.59
CA TYR A 277 11.55 17.22 -41.02
C TYR A 277 12.30 16.38 -39.97
N LEU A 278 12.20 16.76 -38.69
CA LEU A 278 12.88 16.05 -37.60
C LEU A 278 12.42 14.58 -37.50
N ALA A 279 11.12 14.34 -37.56
CA ALA A 279 10.55 12.98 -37.57
C ALA A 279 10.95 12.19 -38.82
N LYS A 280 11.19 12.84 -39.98
CA LYS A 280 11.72 12.16 -41.18
C LYS A 280 13.15 11.70 -40.98
N VAL A 281 13.98 12.50 -40.32
CA VAL A 281 15.36 12.14 -39.94
C VAL A 281 15.34 10.99 -38.93
N MET A 282 14.58 11.12 -37.83
CA MET A 282 14.43 10.06 -36.81
C MET A 282 13.93 8.73 -37.41
N ARG A 283 12.94 8.81 -38.31
CA ARG A 283 12.45 7.65 -39.06
C ARG A 283 13.59 6.98 -39.83
N ALA A 284 14.39 7.75 -40.59
CA ALA A 284 15.46 7.20 -41.42
C ALA A 284 16.53 6.46 -40.61
N GLY A 285 16.87 6.96 -39.42
CA GLY A 285 17.80 6.29 -38.49
C GLY A 285 17.29 4.97 -37.93
N THR A 286 15.98 4.73 -37.94
CA THR A 286 15.35 3.53 -37.34
C THR A 286 14.63 2.64 -38.35
N LEU A 287 14.88 2.80 -39.65
CA LEU A 287 14.35 1.94 -40.71
C LEU A 287 14.94 0.54 -40.61
N THR A 288 14.24 -0.36 -39.92
CA THR A 288 14.57 -1.79 -39.84
C THR A 288 13.96 -2.55 -41.03
N GLY A 289 13.12 -3.56 -40.80
CA GLY A 289 12.38 -4.30 -41.84
C GLY A 289 11.25 -3.50 -42.49
N SER A 290 10.99 -2.26 -42.04
CA SER A 290 9.97 -1.39 -42.60
C SER A 290 10.31 -1.01 -44.07
N PRO A 291 9.34 -1.05 -45.00
CA PRO A 291 9.55 -0.60 -46.38
C PRO A 291 10.05 0.83 -46.46
N ARG A 292 11.09 1.04 -47.28
CA ARG A 292 11.55 2.37 -47.63
C ARG A 292 10.53 3.03 -48.55
N ASN A 293 10.18 4.29 -48.28
CA ASN A 293 9.31 5.08 -49.14
C ASN A 293 10.04 5.45 -50.43
N ASN A 294 11.31 5.85 -50.30
CA ASN A 294 12.23 6.02 -51.42
C ASN A 294 13.54 5.31 -51.09
N TRP A 295 13.79 4.19 -51.78
CA TRP A 295 14.92 3.32 -51.47
C TRP A 295 16.27 4.03 -51.46
N PHE A 296 16.48 5.05 -52.30
CA PHE A 296 17.75 5.78 -52.37
C PHE A 296 17.84 6.85 -51.28
N VAL A 297 16.85 7.76 -51.23
CA VAL A 297 16.84 8.88 -50.27
C VAL A 297 16.83 8.39 -48.84
N ASP A 298 15.99 7.40 -48.52
CA ASP A 298 15.88 6.86 -47.17
C ASP A 298 17.15 6.11 -46.75
N THR A 299 17.86 5.45 -47.69
CA THR A 299 19.11 4.75 -47.38
C THR A 299 20.26 5.73 -47.12
N VAL A 300 20.40 6.76 -47.95
CA VAL A 300 21.43 7.80 -47.74
C VAL A 300 21.16 8.56 -46.45
N LEU A 301 19.90 8.95 -46.20
CA LEU A 301 19.52 9.66 -44.98
C LEU A 301 19.75 8.80 -43.73
N SER A 302 19.52 7.48 -43.81
CA SER A 302 19.81 6.54 -42.73
C SER A 302 21.31 6.54 -42.36
N TRP A 303 22.21 6.52 -43.34
CA TRP A 303 23.65 6.59 -43.10
C TRP A 303 24.07 7.88 -42.40
N VAL A 304 23.57 9.03 -42.89
CA VAL A 304 23.86 10.34 -42.29
C VAL A 304 23.32 10.43 -40.87
N THR A 305 22.09 9.95 -40.65
CA THR A 305 21.45 9.99 -39.33
C THR A 305 22.18 9.11 -38.32
N ASN A 306 22.67 7.93 -38.72
CA ASN A 306 23.44 7.05 -37.84
C ASN A 306 24.75 7.69 -37.37
N LEU A 307 25.40 8.51 -38.21
CA LEU A 307 26.57 9.29 -37.80
C LEU A 307 26.19 10.42 -36.84
N ALA A 308 25.05 11.08 -37.05
CA ALA A 308 24.56 12.13 -36.14
C ALA A 308 24.26 11.58 -34.73
N TRP A 309 23.74 10.35 -34.63
CA TRP A 309 23.45 9.69 -33.34
C TRP A 309 24.67 9.55 -32.41
N LEU A 310 25.89 9.46 -32.96
CA LEU A 310 27.13 9.43 -32.17
C LEU A 310 27.33 10.69 -31.31
N PHE A 311 26.72 11.81 -31.69
CA PHE A 311 26.79 13.09 -30.98
C PHE A 311 25.50 13.45 -30.27
N VAL A 312 24.34 13.11 -30.88
CA VAL A 312 23.02 13.42 -30.32
C VAL A 312 22.73 12.60 -29.04
N GLN A 313 23.07 11.30 -29.01
CA GLN A 313 22.80 10.47 -27.84
C GLN A 313 23.58 10.95 -26.60
N PRO A 314 24.90 11.23 -26.66
CA PRO A 314 25.62 11.81 -25.54
C PRO A 314 25.12 13.21 -25.13
N ASP A 315 24.64 14.04 -26.07
CA ASP A 315 24.06 15.35 -25.73
C ASP A 315 22.77 15.21 -24.93
N LEU A 316 21.85 14.33 -25.34
CA LEU A 316 20.61 14.06 -24.62
C LEU A 316 20.88 13.49 -23.23
N GLU A 317 21.80 12.52 -23.11
CA GLU A 317 22.21 11.95 -21.83
C GLU A 317 22.89 13.00 -20.93
N ASN A 318 23.74 13.87 -21.50
CA ASN A 318 24.35 14.97 -20.77
C ASN A 318 23.32 15.99 -20.27
N LYS A 319 22.26 16.28 -21.04
CA LYS A 319 21.18 17.17 -20.60
C LYS A 319 20.42 16.58 -19.41
N VAL A 320 20.11 15.27 -19.45
CA VAL A 320 19.50 14.55 -18.32
C VAL A 320 20.44 14.55 -17.10
N TRP A 321 21.71 14.22 -17.32
CA TRP A 321 22.73 14.19 -16.26
C TRP A 321 22.95 15.56 -15.62
N LYS A 322 23.02 16.64 -16.42
CA LYS A 322 23.16 18.01 -15.91
C LYS A 322 21.92 18.47 -15.15
N TYR A 323 20.73 18.09 -15.63
CA TYR A 323 19.49 18.34 -14.91
C TYR A 323 19.52 17.69 -13.54
N GLU A 324 19.93 16.42 -13.45
CA GLU A 324 20.10 15.73 -12.16
C GLU A 324 21.26 16.29 -11.36
N ALA A 325 22.36 16.77 -11.95
CA ALA A 325 23.46 17.39 -11.21
C ALA A 325 23.10 18.77 -10.65
N GLN A 326 22.24 19.54 -11.35
CA GLN A 326 21.68 20.81 -10.87
C GLN A 326 20.52 20.58 -9.88
N SER A 327 19.68 19.57 -10.13
CA SER A 327 18.66 19.09 -9.18
C SER A 327 19.35 18.57 -7.94
N ALA A 328 20.32 17.66 -8.01
CA ALA A 328 21.17 17.20 -6.91
C ALA A 328 22.01 18.31 -6.24
N LEU A 329 22.14 19.51 -6.82
CA LEU A 329 22.73 20.66 -6.14
C LEU A 329 21.65 21.42 -5.34
N LEU A 330 20.43 21.55 -5.89
CA LEU A 330 19.24 22.05 -5.21
C LEU A 330 18.74 21.05 -4.15
N ASP A 331 18.61 19.78 -4.47
CA ASP A 331 18.43 18.61 -3.64
C ASP A 331 19.66 18.32 -2.79
N ARG A 332 20.86 18.90 -2.93
CA ARG A 332 21.85 18.89 -1.81
C ARG A 332 21.62 20.00 -0.81
N LEU A 333 20.98 21.08 -1.26
CA LEU A 333 20.47 22.14 -0.38
C LEU A 333 19.11 21.76 0.23
N VAL A 334 18.38 20.79 -0.35
CA VAL A 334 17.08 20.26 0.09
C VAL A 334 17.17 18.83 0.66
N ASP A 335 18.13 17.97 0.32
CA ASP A 335 18.39 16.64 0.93
C ASP A 335 19.09 16.79 2.28
N ALA A 336 19.75 17.92 2.53
CA ALA A 336 20.05 18.32 3.90
C ALA A 336 18.77 18.50 4.74
N THR A 337 17.59 18.59 4.11
CA THR A 337 16.28 18.62 4.77
C THR A 337 15.42 17.36 4.58
N ASP A 338 15.62 16.53 3.53
CA ASP A 338 14.84 15.30 3.28
C ASP A 338 15.46 14.02 3.86
N ALA A 339 16.79 13.83 3.80
CA ALA A 339 17.48 12.76 4.53
C ALA A 339 17.29 12.91 6.05
N ASP A 340 17.08 14.15 6.48
CA ASP A 340 16.78 14.59 7.82
C ASP A 340 15.39 14.20 8.35
N ILE A 341 14.46 13.83 7.46
CA ILE A 341 13.06 13.51 7.79
C ILE A 341 12.81 12.00 7.79
N ASP A 342 13.44 11.25 6.88
CA ASP A 342 13.45 9.78 6.96
C ASP A 342 14.27 9.30 8.18
N ALA A 343 15.36 10.01 8.53
CA ALA A 343 16.10 9.77 9.78
C ALA A 343 15.24 9.98 11.04
N LEU A 344 14.27 10.89 11.01
CA LEU A 344 13.33 11.08 12.13
C LEU A 344 12.37 9.90 12.29
N ASP A 345 12.18 9.05 11.28
CA ASP A 345 11.28 7.89 11.36
C ASP A 345 11.97 6.58 11.72
N GLU A 346 13.28 6.62 11.96
CA GLU A 346 14.06 5.45 12.37
C GLU A 346 13.74 5.01 13.80
N ILE A 347 13.56 3.70 13.95
CA ILE A 347 13.43 3.00 15.23
C ILE A 347 14.56 1.97 15.31
N ILE A 348 15.56 2.28 16.13
CA ILE A 348 16.80 1.49 16.24
C ILE A 348 16.69 0.63 17.48
N MET A 349 16.58 -0.69 17.32
CA MET A 349 16.43 -1.66 18.40
C MET A 349 17.70 -2.50 18.56
N ALA A 350 18.15 -2.74 19.78
CA ALA A 350 19.24 -3.64 20.10
C ALA A 350 18.76 -4.73 21.06
N VAL A 351 19.10 -5.99 20.77
CA VAL A 351 18.75 -7.15 21.60
C VAL A 351 19.97 -8.03 21.84
N ASP A 352 20.10 -8.51 23.07
CA ASP A 352 21.13 -9.48 23.49
C ASP A 352 20.50 -10.54 24.42
N ILE A 353 20.86 -11.81 24.22
CA ILE A 353 20.45 -12.94 25.05
C ILE A 353 21.70 -13.58 25.63
N ARG A 354 21.74 -13.78 26.95
CA ARG A 354 22.86 -14.45 27.63
C ARG A 354 22.51 -15.88 28.04
N GLU A 355 23.53 -16.71 28.28
CA GLU A 355 23.49 -18.15 28.61
C GLU A 355 22.44 -18.58 29.66
N ARG A 356 22.00 -17.68 30.55
CA ARG A 356 20.93 -17.94 31.53
C ARG A 356 19.51 -17.73 30.99
N LYS A 357 19.31 -17.66 29.67
CA LYS A 357 18.05 -17.25 29.02
C LYS A 357 17.53 -15.92 29.58
N THR A 358 18.44 -14.97 29.83
CA THR A 358 18.05 -13.60 30.20
C THR A 358 18.07 -12.76 28.94
N VAL A 359 16.94 -12.14 28.62
CA VAL A 359 16.79 -11.28 27.44
C VAL A 359 16.87 -9.83 27.88
N GLY A 360 17.75 -9.06 27.23
CA GLY A 360 17.82 -7.62 27.36
C GLY A 360 17.51 -6.92 26.04
N CYS A 361 16.86 -5.77 26.11
CA CYS A 361 16.47 -5.00 24.93
C CYS A 361 16.54 -3.50 25.24
N SER A 362 17.02 -2.73 24.27
CA SER A 362 16.90 -1.27 24.28
C SER A 362 16.61 -0.79 22.88
N TYR A 363 15.79 0.25 22.73
CA TYR A 363 15.51 0.82 21.42
C TYR A 363 15.38 2.34 21.50
N TYR A 364 15.74 3.02 20.41
CA TYR A 364 15.65 4.46 20.27
C TYR A 364 14.67 4.83 19.16
N VAL A 365 13.78 5.78 19.43
CA VAL A 365 12.81 6.31 18.48
C VAL A 365 13.22 7.74 18.12
N ALA A 366 13.72 7.94 16.90
CA ALA A 366 14.28 9.23 16.47
C ALA A 366 13.25 10.36 16.52
N ARG A 367 12.01 10.10 16.08
CA ARG A 367 10.90 11.07 16.08
C ARG A 367 10.56 11.60 17.46
N GLU A 368 10.72 10.75 18.47
CA GLU A 368 10.36 11.09 19.84
C GLU A 368 11.56 11.63 20.63
N GLU A 369 12.77 11.49 20.09
CA GLU A 369 14.04 11.72 20.79
C GLU A 369 14.17 10.88 22.07
N LYS A 370 13.53 9.69 22.09
CA LYS A 370 13.43 8.84 23.29
C LYS A 370 14.23 7.55 23.16
N LEU A 371 15.03 7.25 24.19
CA LEU A 371 15.71 5.98 24.36
C LEU A 371 14.97 5.12 25.39
N TYR A 372 14.43 3.99 24.97
CA TYR A 372 13.74 3.04 25.82
C TYR A 372 14.67 1.89 26.24
N LEU A 373 14.62 1.51 27.51
CA LEU A 373 15.32 0.36 28.08
C LEU A 373 14.29 -0.60 28.66
N MET A 374 14.42 -1.89 28.34
CA MET A 374 13.62 -2.92 28.98
C MET A 374 14.28 -3.35 30.29
N GLU A 375 13.48 -3.71 31.30
CA GLU A 375 14.01 -4.45 32.45
C GLU A 375 14.41 -5.87 32.02
N ASP A 376 15.59 -6.34 32.45
CA ASP A 376 16.09 -7.66 32.08
C ASP A 376 15.07 -8.75 32.46
N MET A 377 14.61 -9.50 31.46
CA MET A 377 13.66 -10.59 31.64
C MET A 377 14.40 -11.89 31.89
N LYS A 378 14.19 -12.50 33.06
CA LYS A 378 14.72 -13.83 33.41
C LYS A 378 13.80 -14.91 32.82
N LEU A 379 14.36 -16.03 32.37
CA LEU A 379 13.63 -17.15 31.74
C LEU A 379 12.96 -16.78 30.40
N GLY A 380 13.52 -15.81 29.69
CA GLY A 380 13.05 -15.44 28.36
C GLY A 380 13.54 -16.41 27.31
N ASP A 381 12.62 -17.07 26.61
CA ASP A 381 12.96 -17.85 25.42
C ASP A 381 13.07 -16.94 24.18
N VAL A 382 13.58 -17.49 23.07
CA VAL A 382 13.79 -16.77 21.79
C VAL A 382 12.49 -16.10 21.28
N GLU A 383 11.32 -16.60 21.70
CA GLU A 383 10.00 -16.07 21.34
C GLU A 383 9.70 -14.65 21.84
N ILE A 384 10.39 -14.20 22.89
CA ILE A 384 10.25 -12.81 23.35
C ILE A 384 10.71 -11.84 22.25
N ILE A 385 11.64 -12.26 21.39
CA ILE A 385 12.12 -11.42 20.27
C ILE A 385 10.99 -11.11 19.29
N ASP A 386 10.14 -12.09 18.94
CA ASP A 386 8.98 -11.86 18.06
C ASP A 386 8.01 -10.86 18.69
N THR A 387 7.78 -11.02 19.99
CA THR A 387 6.93 -10.13 20.78
C THR A 387 7.50 -8.71 20.76
N LEU A 388 8.80 -8.54 21.03
CA LEU A 388 9.49 -7.25 21.00
C LEU A 388 9.46 -6.61 19.61
N LYS A 389 9.66 -7.39 18.53
CA LYS A 389 9.54 -6.91 17.15
C LYS A 389 8.16 -6.35 16.85
N LEU A 390 7.10 -6.99 17.32
CA LEU A 390 5.73 -6.50 17.16
C LEU A 390 5.46 -5.24 17.97
N HIS A 391 5.98 -5.17 19.20
CA HIS A 391 5.81 -4.02 20.07
C HIS A 391 6.55 -2.78 19.56
N ILE A 392 7.78 -2.96 19.09
CA ILE A 392 8.70 -1.88 18.75
C ILE A 392 8.58 -1.51 17.27
N ASN A 393 8.26 -2.48 16.41
CA ASN A 393 8.25 -2.35 14.96
C ASN A 393 9.53 -1.64 14.43
N PRO A 394 10.72 -2.22 14.71
CA PRO A 394 11.99 -1.56 14.44
C PRO A 394 12.26 -1.40 12.95
N THR A 395 12.95 -0.34 12.56
CA THR A 395 13.52 -0.18 11.21
C THR A 395 14.93 -0.75 11.14
N VAL A 396 15.65 -0.76 12.26
CA VAL A 396 17.00 -1.34 12.41
C VAL A 396 17.06 -2.22 13.64
N VAL A 397 17.61 -3.43 13.52
CA VAL A 397 17.83 -4.38 14.61
C VAL A 397 19.33 -4.66 14.74
N LEU A 398 19.88 -4.39 15.92
CA LEU A 398 21.28 -4.59 16.29
C LEU A 398 21.42 -5.84 17.16
N VAL A 399 22.33 -6.74 16.79
CA VAL A 399 22.60 -7.99 17.52
C VAL A 399 24.11 -8.14 17.75
N ALA A 400 24.51 -8.73 18.88
CA ALA A 400 25.91 -8.99 19.15
C ALA A 400 26.48 -10.12 18.28
N THR A 401 27.77 -10.04 17.92
CA THR A 401 28.50 -11.12 17.21
C THR A 401 28.48 -12.48 17.92
N ARG A 402 28.20 -12.51 19.23
CA ARG A 402 28.13 -13.73 20.05
C ARG A 402 26.71 -14.32 20.16
N ALA A 403 25.72 -13.74 19.50
CA ALA A 403 24.35 -14.21 19.62
C ALA A 403 24.23 -15.63 19.04
N ASP A 404 23.47 -16.48 19.72
CA ASP A 404 23.24 -17.86 19.30
C ASP A 404 22.60 -17.90 17.90
N ASP A 405 22.94 -18.93 17.11
CA ASP A 405 22.37 -19.11 15.78
C ASP A 405 20.84 -19.23 15.81
N SER A 406 20.25 -19.72 16.91
CA SER A 406 18.81 -19.76 17.13
C SER A 406 18.15 -18.37 17.15
N VAL A 407 18.86 -17.34 17.64
CA VAL A 407 18.40 -15.95 17.67
C VAL A 407 18.51 -15.33 16.28
N LEU A 408 19.62 -15.59 15.59
CA LEU A 408 19.85 -15.08 14.25
C LEU A 408 18.91 -15.72 13.23
N ASP A 409 18.65 -17.03 13.31
CA ASP A 409 17.65 -17.75 12.51
C ASP A 409 16.25 -17.17 12.69
N LYS A 410 15.94 -16.66 13.88
CA LYS A 410 14.63 -16.06 14.17
C LYS A 410 14.50 -14.64 13.64
N LEU A 411 15.61 -13.90 13.61
CA LEU A 411 15.71 -12.55 13.07
C LEU A 411 15.87 -12.54 11.54
N ASP A 412 16.45 -13.59 10.97
CA ASP A 412 16.62 -13.82 9.54
C ASP A 412 16.31 -15.30 9.21
N PRO A 413 15.03 -15.62 8.91
CA PRO A 413 14.61 -16.98 8.60
C PRO A 413 15.24 -17.54 7.31
N GLU A 414 15.69 -16.68 6.39
CA GLU A 414 16.22 -17.09 5.09
C GLU A 414 17.69 -17.51 5.16
N ARG A 415 18.40 -17.19 6.25
CA ARG A 415 19.80 -17.59 6.47
C ARG A 415 20.02 -19.11 6.39
N LYS A 416 19.00 -19.93 6.68
CA LYS A 416 19.05 -21.40 6.50
C LYS A 416 19.03 -21.87 5.05
N SER A 417 18.41 -21.10 4.15
CA SER A 417 18.25 -21.46 2.72
C SER A 417 19.57 -21.45 1.94
N LEU A 418 20.54 -20.65 2.38
CA LEU A 418 21.85 -20.48 1.74
C LEU A 418 22.81 -21.67 1.90
N SER A 419 22.41 -22.73 2.61
CA SER A 419 23.18 -23.98 2.67
C SER A 419 22.92 -24.94 1.50
N SER A 420 21.92 -24.66 0.64
CA SER A 420 21.69 -25.38 -0.62
C SER A 420 21.92 -24.44 -1.81
N THR A 421 22.93 -24.77 -2.61
CA THR A 421 23.37 -24.07 -3.82
C THR A 421 22.25 -23.81 -4.83
N SER A 422 21.82 -22.55 -4.98
CA SER A 422 21.37 -21.97 -6.25
C SER A 422 21.26 -20.44 -6.14
N ASP A 423 22.02 -19.73 -6.97
CA ASP A 423 21.95 -18.28 -7.17
C ASP A 423 20.59 -17.87 -7.79
N SER A 424 19.55 -17.70 -6.98
CA SER A 424 18.32 -17.01 -7.39
C SER A 424 18.15 -15.76 -6.52
N HIS A 425 18.20 -14.59 -7.17
CA HIS A 425 18.09 -13.24 -6.59
C HIS A 425 16.70 -12.88 -6.01
N ASP A 426 15.90 -13.85 -5.59
CA ASP A 426 14.64 -13.61 -4.88
C ASP A 426 14.90 -13.51 -3.37
N GLN A 427 15.69 -12.51 -2.95
CA GLN A 427 15.78 -12.13 -1.54
C GLN A 427 14.50 -11.38 -1.16
N PHE A 428 13.65 -11.98 -0.32
CA PHE A 428 12.61 -11.21 0.34
C PHE A 428 13.29 -10.25 1.30
N ALA A 429 13.33 -8.96 0.95
CA ALA A 429 13.91 -7.94 1.82
C ALA A 429 13.20 -7.96 3.19
N LEU A 430 13.97 -8.20 4.25
CA LEU A 430 13.47 -8.09 5.63
C LEU A 430 12.80 -6.72 5.81
N PRO A 431 11.71 -6.62 6.59
CA PRO A 431 11.03 -5.34 6.85
C PRO A 431 11.87 -4.37 7.70
N TYR A 432 13.07 -4.80 8.13
CA TYR A 432 14.04 -4.03 8.90
C TYR A 432 15.46 -4.41 8.50
N ILE A 433 16.41 -3.52 8.77
CA ILE A 433 17.84 -3.77 8.54
C ILE A 433 18.40 -4.52 9.76
N LEU A 434 18.95 -5.72 9.55
CA LEU A 434 19.62 -6.49 10.60
C LEU A 434 21.14 -6.24 10.54
N GLU A 435 21.71 -5.64 11.59
CA GLU A 435 23.15 -5.42 11.71
C GLU A 435 23.76 -6.20 12.87
N VAL A 436 24.77 -7.01 12.56
CA VAL A 436 25.59 -7.69 13.57
C VAL A 436 26.72 -6.75 14.00
N ARG A 437 26.75 -6.41 15.29
CA ARG A 437 27.68 -5.46 15.89
C ARG A 437 28.68 -6.17 16.84
N PRO A 438 29.92 -5.67 16.99
CA PRO A 438 30.92 -6.29 17.85
C PRO A 438 30.46 -6.41 19.32
N THR A 439 30.70 -7.56 19.95
CA THR A 439 30.35 -7.82 21.37
C THR A 439 30.79 -6.72 22.36
N PRO A 440 31.94 -6.03 22.21
CA PRO A 440 32.32 -4.94 23.11
C PRO A 440 31.33 -3.76 23.14
N GLU A 441 30.54 -3.54 22.07
CA GLU A 441 29.51 -2.50 22.03
C GLU A 441 28.33 -2.83 22.97
N PHE A 442 28.08 -4.11 23.25
CA PHE A 442 27.04 -4.61 24.18
C PHE A 442 27.53 -4.81 25.62
N ASN A 443 28.75 -4.36 25.94
CA ASN A 443 29.27 -4.52 27.29
C ASN A 443 28.60 -3.54 28.27
N TYR A 444 28.27 -4.02 29.47
CA TYR A 444 27.62 -3.24 30.53
C TYR A 444 28.43 -2.00 30.91
N ASP A 445 29.74 -2.14 31.15
CA ASP A 445 30.56 -1.01 31.60
C ASP A 445 30.69 0.07 30.53
N SER A 446 30.74 -0.34 29.26
CA SER A 446 30.74 0.55 28.09
C SER A 446 29.40 1.30 27.98
N GLY A 447 28.27 0.57 28.04
CA GLY A 447 26.94 1.16 27.99
C GLY A 447 26.66 2.11 29.16
N LYS A 448 27.01 1.70 30.38
CA LYS A 448 26.92 2.54 31.60
C LYS A 448 27.74 3.82 31.46
N SER A 449 28.97 3.73 30.93
CA SER A 449 29.80 4.92 30.72
C SER A 449 29.19 5.86 29.67
N LYS A 450 28.60 5.32 28.60
CA LYS A 450 27.96 6.15 27.56
C LYS A 450 26.69 6.83 28.06
N LEU A 451 25.86 6.11 28.82
CA LEU A 451 24.67 6.69 29.46
C LEU A 451 25.05 7.80 30.45
N ALA A 452 26.12 7.60 31.24
CA ALA A 452 26.63 8.63 32.15
C ALA A 452 27.09 9.90 31.42
N ASN A 453 27.63 9.75 30.20
CA ASN A 453 28.10 10.86 29.38
C ASN A 453 26.98 11.64 28.66
N LEU A 454 25.73 11.17 28.72
CA LEU A 454 24.59 11.90 28.14
C LEU A 454 24.18 13.13 28.96
N LYS A 455 24.78 13.38 30.14
CA LYS A 455 24.47 14.51 31.04
C LYS A 455 22.96 14.64 31.36
N ILE A 456 22.40 13.54 31.83
CA ILE A 456 20.96 13.42 32.11
C ILE A 456 20.55 14.35 33.26
N GLY A 457 19.52 15.20 33.04
CA GLY A 457 18.94 16.10 34.04
C GLY A 457 19.66 17.45 34.27
N THR A 458 20.47 17.92 33.32
CA THR A 458 20.89 19.35 33.23
C THR A 458 19.92 20.12 32.32
N ASP A 459 19.83 21.45 32.40
CA ASP A 459 18.89 22.29 31.61
C ASP A 459 18.90 22.04 30.09
N ASP A 460 19.94 21.39 29.55
CA ASP A 460 20.06 21.02 28.14
C ASP A 460 20.27 19.49 27.88
N GLY A 461 20.11 18.66 28.92
CA GLY A 461 20.38 17.22 28.93
C GLY A 461 19.13 16.33 28.98
N PRO A 462 19.24 15.01 28.74
CA PRO A 462 18.07 14.14 28.67
C PRO A 462 17.34 14.00 30.01
N ASN A 463 16.01 13.96 30.00
CA ASN A 463 15.18 13.65 31.18
C ASN A 463 14.91 12.15 31.30
N VAL A 464 14.80 11.60 32.51
CA VAL A 464 14.48 10.16 32.68
C VAL A 464 13.11 9.97 33.30
N THR A 465 12.36 9.00 32.78
CA THR A 465 11.07 8.60 33.34
C THR A 465 11.01 7.09 33.54
N PHE A 466 10.65 6.66 34.75
CA PHE A 466 10.37 5.26 35.03
C PHE A 466 8.88 5.00 34.78
N THR A 467 8.55 4.23 33.75
CA THR A 467 7.17 4.00 33.35
C THR A 467 6.70 2.61 33.75
N ILE A 468 5.85 2.56 34.78
CA ILE A 468 4.90 1.45 34.99
C ILE A 468 3.61 1.83 34.24
N PRO A 469 2.94 0.91 33.53
CA PRO A 469 1.64 1.23 32.93
C PRO A 469 0.70 1.69 34.05
N GLY A 470 0.25 2.95 34.04
CA GLY A 470 -0.76 3.43 35.00
C GLY A 470 -0.47 4.72 35.76
N ASP A 471 0.80 5.03 36.01
CA ASP A 471 1.17 6.14 36.88
C ASP A 471 1.34 7.47 36.14
N VAL A 472 0.81 8.53 36.77
CA VAL A 472 1.06 9.91 36.40
C VAL A 472 2.51 10.24 36.74
N GLN A 473 3.17 10.92 35.80
CA GLN A 473 4.52 11.44 35.95
C GLN A 473 4.73 12.11 37.32
N THR A 474 5.51 11.49 38.19
CA THR A 474 6.09 12.19 39.34
C THR A 474 7.42 12.80 38.90
N SER A 475 7.34 13.98 38.26
CA SER A 475 8.51 14.82 38.04
C SER A 475 8.89 15.49 39.37
N GLY A 476 9.83 14.90 40.10
CA GLY A 476 10.43 15.54 41.28
C GLY A 476 11.32 16.71 40.86
N ALA A 477 10.86 17.94 41.11
CA ALA A 477 11.67 19.14 41.01
C ALA A 477 12.69 19.15 42.17
N TYR A 478 13.94 18.82 41.88
CA TYR A 478 15.07 19.15 42.76
C TYR A 478 16.05 20.02 41.96
N GLY A 479 16.34 21.18 42.54
CA GLY A 479 16.87 22.35 41.86
C GLY A 479 18.36 22.31 41.48
N ASN A 480 18.71 23.39 40.79
CA ASN A 480 20.00 23.80 40.27
C ASN A 480 21.16 23.51 41.23
N ASP A 481 22.18 22.83 40.71
CA ASP A 481 23.57 23.03 41.14
C ASP A 481 24.50 22.75 39.95
N GLU A 482 25.24 23.80 39.56
CA GLU A 482 26.31 23.77 38.57
C GLU A 482 27.57 23.10 39.19
N ASP A 483 28.29 22.33 38.36
CA ASP A 483 29.58 21.66 38.61
C ASP A 483 29.61 20.42 39.53
N THR A 484 29.31 19.22 39.00
CA THR A 484 29.50 17.94 39.72
C THR A 484 30.02 16.78 38.85
N GLY A 485 30.82 15.89 39.47
CA GLY A 485 31.62 14.85 38.80
C GLY A 485 30.86 13.61 38.28
N ARG A 486 31.58 12.75 37.54
CA ARG A 486 31.08 11.49 36.92
C ARG A 486 30.38 10.54 37.91
N LEU A 487 30.76 10.55 39.19
CA LEU A 487 30.18 9.70 40.22
C LEU A 487 28.76 10.11 40.60
N GLU A 488 28.47 11.41 40.62
CA GLU A 488 27.13 11.93 40.94
C GLU A 488 26.14 11.71 39.79
N HIS A 489 26.58 11.91 38.55
CA HIS A 489 25.80 11.57 37.35
C HIS A 489 25.39 10.09 37.35
N LEU A 490 26.30 9.21 37.77
CA LEU A 490 25.97 7.80 37.95
C LEU A 490 24.97 7.58 39.08
N LEU A 491 25.09 8.25 40.22
CA LEU A 491 24.13 8.13 41.33
C LEU A 491 22.73 8.59 40.92
N ARG A 492 22.60 9.69 40.16
CA ARG A 492 21.31 10.14 39.59
C ARG A 492 20.72 9.10 38.63
N LEU A 493 21.55 8.54 37.74
CA LEU A 493 21.18 7.43 36.87
C LEU A 493 20.65 6.19 37.61
N HIS A 494 21.25 5.81 38.76
CA HIS A 494 20.76 4.69 39.59
C HIS A 494 19.37 4.96 40.18
N GLY A 495 19.01 6.23 40.38
CA GLY A 495 17.68 6.63 40.87
C GLY A 495 16.59 6.54 39.80
N TRP A 496 16.96 6.56 38.51
CA TRP A 496 15.99 6.64 37.42
C TRP A 496 15.87 5.37 36.57
N ILE A 497 16.96 4.61 36.43
CA ILE A 497 17.01 3.38 35.65
C ILE A 497 17.52 2.27 36.55
N ASN A 498 16.89 1.10 36.48
CA ASN A 498 17.39 -0.09 37.14
C ASN A 498 18.68 -0.60 36.43
N LEU A 499 19.83 -0.13 36.90
CA LEU A 499 21.15 -0.53 36.40
C LEU A 499 21.52 -1.99 36.73
N ASP A 500 20.72 -2.70 37.54
CA ASP A 500 20.87 -4.15 37.70
C ASP A 500 20.46 -4.92 36.43
N SER A 501 19.73 -4.27 35.52
CA SER A 501 19.44 -4.78 34.17
C SER A 501 20.66 -4.66 33.25
N ARG A 502 21.72 -5.42 33.58
CA ARG A 502 23.04 -5.33 32.94
C ARG A 502 23.01 -5.58 31.44
N ILE A 503 22.10 -6.43 30.94
CA ILE A 503 22.04 -6.79 29.52
C ILE A 503 21.39 -5.64 28.74
N SER A 504 20.27 -5.11 29.22
CA SER A 504 19.58 -3.99 28.57
C SER A 504 20.38 -2.69 28.60
N VAL A 505 21.15 -2.43 29.67
CA VAL A 505 22.13 -1.33 29.73
C VAL A 505 23.26 -1.52 28.70
N GLY A 506 23.70 -2.76 28.48
CA GLY A 506 24.63 -3.10 27.40
C GLY A 506 24.04 -2.82 26.01
N CYS A 507 22.78 -3.21 25.77
CA CYS A 507 22.06 -2.94 24.54
C CYS A 507 21.92 -1.43 24.28
N ALA A 508 21.61 -0.63 25.31
CA ALA A 508 21.59 0.83 25.20
C ALA A 508 22.95 1.38 24.76
N GLY A 509 24.05 0.81 25.26
CA GLY A 509 25.41 1.15 24.82
C GLY A 509 25.67 0.91 23.33
N ALA A 510 25.08 -0.15 22.77
CA ALA A 510 25.15 -0.47 21.34
C ALA A 510 24.32 0.50 20.49
N VAL A 511 23.08 0.82 20.91
CA VAL A 511 22.24 1.84 20.25
C VAL A 511 22.95 3.19 20.22
N LEU A 512 23.52 3.63 21.35
CA LEU A 512 24.28 4.88 21.42
C LEU A 512 25.51 4.87 20.52
N ALA A 513 26.23 3.73 20.43
CA ALA A 513 27.37 3.59 19.52
C ALA A 513 26.94 3.76 18.05
N TYR A 514 25.81 3.16 17.70
CA TYR A 514 25.25 3.18 16.37
C TYR A 514 24.83 4.60 15.97
N VAL A 515 24.07 5.28 16.83
CA VAL A 515 23.65 6.68 16.63
C VAL A 515 24.87 7.61 16.48
N GLN A 516 25.87 7.48 17.36
CA GLN A 516 27.10 8.27 17.26
C GLN A 516 27.83 8.07 15.92
N ARG A 517 27.88 6.83 15.42
CA ARG A 517 28.49 6.54 14.12
C ARG A 517 27.70 7.16 12.97
N ARG A 518 26.36 7.08 12.98
CA ARG A 518 25.54 7.69 11.93
C ARG A 518 25.69 9.21 11.89
N ARG A 519 25.78 9.86 13.05
CA ARG A 519 26.10 11.30 13.13
C ARG A 519 27.46 11.62 12.52
N ALA A 520 28.50 10.84 12.83
CA ALA A 520 29.85 11.06 12.31
C ALA A 520 30.01 10.80 10.80
N VAL A 521 29.17 9.94 10.22
CA VAL A 521 29.16 9.67 8.76
C VAL A 521 28.41 10.76 8.00
N SER A 522 27.35 11.31 8.59
CA SER A 522 26.45 12.25 7.90
C SER A 522 26.91 13.72 8.01
N PHE A 523 27.75 14.05 8.99
CA PHE A 523 28.18 15.43 9.27
C PHE A 523 29.68 15.57 9.48
N LEU A 524 30.22 16.74 9.12
CA LEU A 524 31.62 17.08 9.38
C LEU A 524 31.86 17.31 10.89
N PRO A 525 33.07 17.01 11.41
CA PRO A 525 33.40 17.27 12.81
C PRO A 525 33.23 18.76 13.16
N GLY A 526 32.32 19.08 14.09
CA GLY A 526 32.08 20.44 14.57
C GLY A 526 30.88 21.17 13.95
N ASP A 527 30.13 20.52 13.05
CA ASP A 527 28.86 21.05 12.54
C ASP A 527 27.80 21.13 13.65
N ARG A 528 27.17 22.31 13.79
CA ARG A 528 26.11 22.54 14.79
C ARG A 528 24.84 21.74 14.46
N ALA A 529 24.53 21.53 13.17
CA ALA A 529 23.38 20.75 12.74
C ALA A 529 23.49 19.26 13.12
N ALA A 530 24.71 18.75 13.31
CA ALA A 530 24.97 17.38 13.74
C ALA A 530 24.52 17.09 15.19
N ALA A 531 24.38 18.13 16.02
CA ALA A 531 23.89 18.00 17.38
C ALA A 531 22.37 17.77 17.44
N ASP A 532 21.65 18.26 16.43
CA ASP A 532 20.19 18.20 16.36
C ASP A 532 19.67 16.87 15.77
N LEU A 533 20.44 16.18 14.91
CA LEU A 533 20.05 14.86 14.43
C LEU A 533 20.28 13.74 15.44
N PHE A 534 19.25 12.91 15.61
CA PHE A 534 19.21 11.80 16.56
C PHE A 534 19.42 12.23 18.03
N ARG A 535 19.04 13.46 18.41
CA ARG A 535 19.11 13.93 19.81
C ARG A 535 18.34 12.97 20.72
N ILE A 536 18.86 12.75 21.93
CA ILE A 536 18.18 11.96 22.96
C ILE A 536 17.75 12.95 24.03
N SER A 537 16.48 13.30 24.03
CA SER A 537 15.87 14.21 24.99
C SER A 537 15.33 13.47 26.21
N THR A 538 14.91 12.21 26.07
CA THR A 538 14.46 11.43 27.23
C THR A 538 14.94 9.98 27.19
N VAL A 539 15.11 9.42 28.38
CA VAL A 539 15.38 7.99 28.58
C VAL A 539 14.22 7.39 29.39
N GLU A 540 13.66 6.29 28.93
CA GLU A 540 12.55 5.63 29.61
C GLU A 540 12.83 4.16 29.88
N MET A 541 12.44 3.67 31.04
CA MET A 541 12.53 2.25 31.36
C MET A 541 11.15 1.63 31.47
N PHE A 542 10.92 0.52 30.77
CA PHE A 542 9.65 -0.21 30.79
C PHE A 542 9.86 -1.68 31.19
N THR A 543 8.81 -2.29 31.74
CA THR A 543 8.79 -3.70 32.14
C THR A 543 7.64 -4.44 31.46
N LEU A 544 7.88 -5.69 31.07
CA LEU A 544 6.85 -6.59 30.53
C LEU A 544 6.26 -7.52 31.60
N ARG A 545 6.64 -7.34 32.88
CA ARG A 545 6.19 -8.22 33.98
C ARG A 545 4.68 -8.06 34.28
N SER A 546 4.14 -6.86 34.13
CA SER A 546 2.73 -6.54 34.43
C SER A 546 1.84 -6.51 33.18
N THR A 547 2.26 -7.18 32.11
CA THR A 547 1.50 -7.29 30.85
C THR A 547 1.13 -8.74 30.58
N MET A 548 -0.08 -8.97 30.06
CA MET A 548 -0.51 -10.29 29.62
C MET A 548 0.42 -10.79 28.51
N PHE A 549 0.94 -12.00 28.64
CA PHE A 549 1.73 -12.62 27.59
C PHE A 549 0.82 -13.21 26.53
N VAL A 550 0.99 -12.76 25.29
CA VAL A 550 0.29 -13.28 24.12
C VAL A 550 1.30 -13.43 23.00
N ASN A 551 1.48 -14.66 22.50
CA ASN A 551 2.40 -14.91 21.40
C ASN A 551 1.81 -14.44 20.06
N MET A 552 2.67 -14.31 19.04
CA MET A 552 2.28 -13.82 17.71
C MET A 552 1.18 -14.69 17.07
N ASP A 553 1.31 -16.01 17.18
CA ASP A 553 0.32 -16.95 16.64
C ASP A 553 -1.06 -16.75 17.28
N THR A 554 -1.13 -16.41 18.57
CA THR A 554 -2.40 -16.08 19.24
C THR A 554 -2.96 -14.74 18.80
N LEU A 555 -2.13 -13.69 18.68
CA LEU A 555 -2.59 -12.38 18.18
C LEU A 555 -3.22 -12.49 16.79
N LEU A 556 -2.62 -13.30 15.91
CA LEU A 556 -3.15 -13.57 14.57
C LEU A 556 -4.37 -14.48 14.60
N SER A 557 -4.35 -15.57 15.38
CA SER A 557 -5.46 -16.54 15.45
C SER A 557 -6.76 -15.91 15.98
N LEU A 558 -6.63 -14.97 16.92
CA LEU A 558 -7.72 -14.16 17.46
C LEU A 558 -7.99 -12.89 16.63
N GLN A 559 -7.23 -12.65 15.57
CA GLN A 559 -7.32 -11.46 14.72
C GLN A 559 -7.32 -10.16 15.52
N ILE A 560 -6.49 -10.08 16.56
CA ILE A 560 -6.34 -8.84 17.34
C ILE A 560 -5.73 -7.75 16.47
N LEU A 561 -4.69 -8.13 15.72
CA LEU A 561 -4.01 -7.31 14.73
C LEU A 561 -3.94 -8.11 13.43
N GLN A 562 -4.23 -7.48 12.31
CA GLN A 562 -4.11 -8.10 11.00
C GLN A 562 -3.53 -7.09 10.02
N SER A 563 -2.29 -7.33 9.61
CA SER A 563 -1.65 -6.58 8.53
C SER A 563 -2.08 -7.18 7.19
N GLU A 564 -2.86 -6.44 6.41
CA GLU A 564 -3.10 -6.76 5.01
C GLU A 564 -1.99 -6.17 4.17
N SER A 565 -1.20 -7.04 3.54
CA SER A 565 -0.20 -6.62 2.56
C SER A 565 -0.89 -6.00 1.35
N HIS A 566 -0.33 -4.89 0.88
CA HIS A 566 -0.74 -4.25 -0.35
C HIS A 566 -0.61 -5.28 -1.49
N PRO A 567 -1.59 -5.38 -2.42
CA PRO A 567 -1.57 -6.38 -3.49
C PRO A 567 -0.32 -6.33 -4.38
N HIS A 568 0.37 -5.18 -4.41
CA HIS A 568 1.64 -5.00 -5.10
C HIS A 568 2.84 -5.19 -4.16
N LEU A 569 3.68 -6.20 -4.47
CA LEU A 569 4.89 -6.57 -3.74
C LEU A 569 5.96 -5.45 -3.70
N HIS A 570 5.99 -4.56 -4.70
CA HIS A 570 7.03 -3.52 -4.86
C HIS A 570 6.92 -2.35 -3.86
N ASN A 571 5.78 -2.22 -3.16
CA ASN A 571 5.57 -1.23 -2.09
C ASN A 571 5.82 -1.82 -0.70
N GLN A 572 6.62 -2.89 -0.61
CA GLN A 572 7.06 -3.51 0.65
C GLN A 572 8.57 -3.29 0.78
N GLY A 573 8.96 -2.37 1.67
CA GLY A 573 10.34 -2.00 1.94
C GLY A 573 10.52 -1.50 3.38
N PRO A 574 11.78 -1.36 3.85
CA PRO A 574 12.09 -1.08 5.26
C PRO A 574 11.81 0.36 5.70
N THR A 575 11.49 1.27 4.76
CA THR A 575 11.10 2.65 5.04
C THR A 575 9.59 2.77 5.22
N LYS A 576 9.13 3.65 6.11
CA LYS A 576 7.71 3.80 6.47
C LYS A 576 6.81 4.17 5.28
N ALA A 577 7.37 4.89 4.29
CA ALA A 577 6.73 5.19 3.01
C ALA A 577 6.39 3.91 2.21
N ASN A 578 7.15 2.84 2.40
CA ASN A 578 7.04 1.54 1.74
C ASN A 578 6.66 0.41 2.71
N SER A 579 6.07 0.70 3.87
CA SER A 579 5.71 -0.35 4.84
C SER A 579 4.56 -1.27 4.39
N GLY A 580 3.94 -0.96 3.24
CA GLY A 580 3.16 -1.88 2.41
C GLY A 580 1.97 -2.59 3.07
N SER A 581 1.66 -2.35 4.34
CA SER A 581 0.65 -3.09 5.09
C SER A 581 -0.29 -2.12 5.78
N LYS A 582 -1.59 -2.24 5.47
CA LYS A 582 -2.65 -1.53 6.18
C LYS A 582 -3.27 -2.49 7.18
N GLU A 583 -3.83 -1.95 8.26
CA GLU A 583 -4.61 -2.75 9.20
C GLU A 583 -5.90 -3.20 8.50
N GLY A 584 -6.08 -4.52 8.37
CA GLY A 584 -7.28 -5.16 7.83
C GLY A 584 -8.40 -5.29 8.86
N LEU A 585 -9.33 -6.21 8.63
CA LEU A 585 -10.42 -6.50 9.59
C LEU A 585 -9.87 -7.21 10.84
N SER A 586 -9.59 -6.43 11.89
CA SER A 586 -9.06 -6.92 13.17
C SER A 586 -9.76 -6.25 14.35
N VAL A 587 -9.61 -6.80 15.56
CA VAL A 587 -10.18 -6.20 16.78
C VAL A 587 -9.62 -4.79 17.00
N TYR A 588 -8.31 -4.59 16.83
CA TYR A 588 -7.71 -3.24 16.86
C TYR A 588 -8.23 -2.36 15.72
N GLY A 589 -8.41 -2.92 14.52
CA GLY A 589 -8.94 -2.24 13.34
C GLY A 589 -10.30 -1.59 13.59
N LEU A 590 -11.16 -2.19 14.44
CA LEU A 590 -12.45 -1.61 14.84
C LEU A 590 -12.32 -0.30 15.63
N PHE A 591 -11.20 -0.09 16.34
CA PHE A 591 -10.96 1.11 17.14
C PHE A 591 -9.95 2.07 16.51
N HIS A 592 -9.05 1.58 15.65
CA HIS A 592 -7.94 2.35 15.07
C HIS A 592 -8.40 3.64 14.37
N TYR A 593 -9.44 3.57 13.54
CA TYR A 593 -9.95 4.73 12.78
C TYR A 593 -10.72 5.74 13.66
N LEU A 594 -11.09 5.35 14.87
CA LEU A 594 -11.78 6.21 15.84
C LEU A 594 -10.81 7.18 16.49
N ALA A 595 -9.55 6.78 16.75
CA ALA A 595 -8.49 7.68 17.19
C ALA A 595 -8.14 8.69 16.08
N LYS A 596 -8.22 9.98 16.39
CA LYS A 596 -8.13 11.06 15.39
C LYS A 596 -6.71 11.62 15.25
N THR A 597 -5.92 11.55 16.31
CA THR A 597 -4.54 12.04 16.35
C THR A 597 -3.55 10.90 16.01
N PRO A 598 -2.42 11.20 15.34
CA PRO A 598 -1.38 10.20 15.10
C PRO A 598 -0.83 9.60 16.40
N GLN A 599 -0.58 10.43 17.41
CA GLN A 599 -0.07 10.01 18.71
C GLN A 599 -1.08 9.13 19.48
N GLY A 600 -2.39 9.46 19.43
CA GLY A 600 -3.43 8.63 20.03
C GLY A 600 -3.56 7.25 19.38
N ARG A 601 -3.37 7.15 18.05
CA ARG A 601 -3.36 5.85 17.35
C ARG A 601 -2.21 4.96 17.77
N VAL A 602 -1.03 5.53 17.98
CA VAL A 602 0.16 4.81 18.46
C VAL A 602 -0.08 4.30 19.87
N LEU A 603 -0.57 5.16 20.78
CA LEU A 603 -0.87 4.77 22.15
C LEU A 603 -1.99 3.72 22.23
N LEU A 604 -3.05 3.87 21.43
CA LEU A 604 -4.11 2.88 21.33
C LEU A 604 -3.55 1.53 20.84
N ARG A 605 -2.65 1.54 19.84
CA ARG A 605 -1.98 0.32 19.38
C ARG A 605 -1.18 -0.35 20.51
N GLN A 606 -0.49 0.46 21.32
CA GLN A 606 0.23 -0.04 22.50
C GLN A 606 -0.71 -0.69 23.53
N TYR A 607 -1.91 -0.13 23.76
CA TYR A 607 -2.89 -0.72 24.68
C TYR A 607 -3.35 -2.11 24.23
N PHE A 608 -3.57 -2.29 22.93
CA PHE A 608 -3.87 -3.61 22.37
C PHE A 608 -2.66 -4.52 22.50
N LEU A 609 -1.48 -4.11 22.04
CA LEU A 609 -0.28 -4.96 22.11
C LEU A 609 0.10 -5.38 23.53
N ARG A 610 -0.10 -4.49 24.54
CA ARG A 610 0.27 -4.70 25.94
C ARG A 610 -0.96 -4.65 26.87
N PRO A 611 -1.83 -5.68 26.88
CA PRO A 611 -2.93 -5.75 27.85
C PRO A 611 -2.33 -5.79 29.27
N SER A 612 -2.92 -5.02 30.19
CA SER A 612 -2.40 -4.86 31.55
C SER A 612 -2.85 -6.02 32.45
N LEU A 613 -2.05 -6.37 33.44
CA LEU A 613 -2.43 -7.23 34.57
C LEU A 613 -2.70 -6.45 35.85
N ASP A 614 -2.55 -5.11 35.82
CA ASP A 614 -2.82 -4.23 36.94
C ASP A 614 -4.29 -3.79 36.95
N LEU A 615 -5.01 -4.18 38.00
CA LEU A 615 -6.42 -3.83 38.18
C LEU A 615 -6.65 -2.33 38.31
N GLY A 616 -5.71 -1.57 38.88
CA GLY A 616 -5.83 -0.12 39.00
C GLY A 616 -5.91 0.54 37.62
N VAL A 617 -5.04 0.12 36.71
CA VAL A 617 -4.96 0.62 35.33
C VAL A 617 -6.22 0.25 34.54
N ILE A 618 -6.62 -1.02 34.61
CA ILE A 618 -7.78 -1.53 33.89
C ILE A 618 -9.03 -0.79 34.35
N ASN A 619 -9.26 -0.70 35.66
CA ASN A 619 -10.44 -0.02 36.20
C ASN A 619 -10.43 1.48 35.89
N LYS A 620 -9.28 2.17 35.97
CA LYS A 620 -9.13 3.57 35.58
C LYS A 620 -9.56 3.82 34.13
N ARG A 621 -9.20 2.93 33.19
CA ARG A 621 -9.65 3.00 31.79
C ARG A 621 -11.15 2.74 31.65
N LEU A 622 -11.66 1.68 32.30
CA LEU A 622 -13.08 1.32 32.26
C LEU A 622 -13.98 2.42 32.87
N ASP A 623 -13.53 3.06 33.94
CA ASP A 623 -14.24 4.17 34.58
C ASP A 623 -14.25 5.42 33.69
N SER A 624 -13.12 5.72 33.03
CA SER A 624 -13.03 6.80 32.05
C SER A 624 -14.02 6.59 30.91
N ILE A 625 -14.05 5.39 30.32
CA ILE A 625 -15.00 5.03 29.24
C ILE A 625 -16.45 5.16 29.72
N SER A 626 -16.75 4.72 30.94
CA SER A 626 -18.09 4.83 31.54
C SER A 626 -18.56 6.28 31.64
N ILE A 627 -17.69 7.21 32.04
CA ILE A 627 -18.02 8.64 32.14
C ILE A 627 -18.29 9.24 30.76
N PHE A 628 -17.49 8.87 29.75
CA PHE A 628 -17.64 9.37 28.38
C PHE A 628 -18.89 8.83 27.65
N LEU A 629 -19.36 7.64 28.02
CA LEU A 629 -20.57 7.04 27.45
C LEU A 629 -21.88 7.58 28.03
N ARG A 630 -21.84 8.40 29.09
CA ARG A 630 -23.05 8.97 29.68
C ARG A 630 -23.81 9.83 28.66
N PRO A 631 -25.14 9.69 28.53
CA PRO A 631 -25.94 10.48 27.60
C PRO A 631 -25.77 11.99 27.78
N ASP A 632 -25.70 12.44 29.04
CA ASP A 632 -25.54 13.85 29.41
C ASP A 632 -24.22 14.47 28.92
N ASN A 633 -23.19 13.65 28.72
CA ASN A 633 -21.86 14.07 28.28
C ASN A 633 -21.68 13.98 26.75
N SER A 634 -22.71 13.61 25.99
CA SER A 634 -22.61 13.36 24.55
C SER A 634 -22.18 14.60 23.74
N ALA A 635 -22.71 15.78 24.07
CA ALA A 635 -22.35 17.04 23.42
C ALA A 635 -20.88 17.43 23.65
N PRO A 636 -20.38 17.55 24.90
CA PRO A 636 -18.97 17.91 25.14
C PRO A 636 -17.99 16.83 24.62
N VAL A 637 -18.33 15.55 24.68
CA VAL A 637 -17.51 14.47 24.09
C VAL A 637 -17.37 14.65 22.56
N ASN A 638 -18.45 15.00 21.85
CA ASN A 638 -18.39 15.26 20.42
C ASN A 638 -17.52 16.49 20.10
N GLN A 639 -17.57 17.54 20.93
CA GLN A 639 -16.72 18.73 20.79
C GLN A 639 -15.23 18.40 20.98
N ILE A 640 -14.89 17.56 21.96
CA ILE A 640 -13.52 17.08 22.17
C ILE A 640 -13.03 16.31 20.94
N VAL A 641 -13.84 15.38 20.42
CA VAL A 641 -13.48 14.57 19.25
C VAL A 641 -13.25 15.43 18.01
N GLN A 642 -14.11 16.44 17.79
CA GLN A 642 -13.92 17.39 16.70
C GLN A 642 -12.64 18.21 16.85
N SER A 643 -12.28 18.59 18.08
CA SER A 643 -11.05 19.31 18.39
C SER A 643 -9.81 18.43 18.21
N LEU A 644 -9.83 17.19 18.68
CA LEU A 644 -8.75 16.21 18.50
C LEU A 644 -8.46 15.92 17.01
N LYS A 645 -9.49 15.93 16.14
CA LYS A 645 -9.30 15.79 14.68
C LYS A 645 -8.44 16.89 14.05
N LYS A 646 -8.39 18.07 14.69
CA LYS A 646 -7.61 19.22 14.21
C LYS A 646 -6.25 19.35 14.90
N ILE A 647 -6.01 18.59 15.96
CA ILE A 647 -4.74 18.53 16.68
C ILE A 647 -3.74 17.67 15.90
N LYS A 648 -2.52 18.20 15.74
CA LYS A 648 -1.36 17.50 15.17
C LYS A 648 -0.37 17.17 16.28
N ASN A 649 0.64 16.36 15.96
CA ASN A 649 1.69 16.03 16.92
C ASN A 649 2.62 17.24 17.08
N MET A 650 2.59 17.86 18.27
CA MET A 650 3.38 19.06 18.54
C MET A 650 4.86 18.78 18.72
N ARG A 651 5.26 17.57 19.10
CA ARG A 651 6.68 17.20 19.21
C ARG A 651 7.38 17.34 17.86
N VAL A 652 6.77 16.77 16.81
CA VAL A 652 7.29 16.91 15.43
C VAL A 652 7.26 18.36 14.96
N ALA A 653 6.23 19.12 15.35
CA ALA A 653 6.15 20.54 15.03
C ALA A 653 7.30 21.35 15.65
N MET A 654 7.62 21.12 16.92
CA MET A 654 8.70 21.83 17.62
C MET A 654 10.09 21.45 17.09
N VAL A 655 10.30 20.18 16.75
CA VAL A 655 11.55 19.74 16.08
C VAL A 655 11.71 20.45 14.74
N ASN A 656 10.67 20.52 13.91
CA ASN A 656 10.73 21.23 12.64
C ASN A 656 10.93 22.74 12.81
N LEU A 657 10.37 23.32 13.88
CA LEU A 657 10.56 24.73 14.22
C LEU A 657 12.01 25.02 14.57
N ARG A 658 12.64 24.14 15.36
CA ARG A 658 14.06 24.22 15.75
C ARG A 658 14.99 24.12 14.53
N LYS A 659 14.65 23.26 13.57
CA LYS A 659 15.39 23.10 12.31
C LYS A 659 15.18 24.27 11.31
N GLY A 660 14.29 25.23 11.60
CA GLY A 660 13.96 26.33 10.67
C GLY A 660 13.14 25.89 9.45
N VAL A 661 12.59 24.67 9.46
CA VAL A 661 11.84 24.08 8.34
C VAL A 661 10.37 24.50 8.45
N ASN A 662 10.02 25.61 7.81
CA ASN A 662 8.66 26.17 7.84
C ASN A 662 7.63 25.36 7.02
N ALA A 663 8.09 24.54 6.08
CA ALA A 663 7.27 23.65 5.24
C ALA A 663 7.88 22.25 5.21
N GLY A 664 7.10 21.21 5.49
CA GLY A 664 7.55 19.84 5.25
C GLY A 664 7.86 19.62 3.76
N PRO A 665 8.70 18.64 3.45
CA PRO A 665 9.18 18.41 2.09
C PRO A 665 8.05 17.92 1.19
N GLY A 666 8.09 18.35 -0.08
CA GLY A 666 7.45 17.63 -1.18
C GLY A 666 5.96 17.90 -1.46
N LYS A 667 5.27 18.81 -0.77
CA LYS A 667 3.93 19.24 -1.21
C LYS A 667 3.78 20.75 -1.08
N LYS A 668 3.33 21.40 -2.15
CA LYS A 668 2.68 22.72 -2.15
C LYS A 668 1.43 22.69 -1.24
N GLN A 669 1.61 22.52 0.07
CA GLN A 669 0.55 22.71 1.06
C GLN A 669 0.55 24.19 1.40
N GLY A 670 -0.58 24.86 1.16
CA GLY A 670 -0.77 26.26 1.50
C GLY A 670 -0.43 26.56 2.97
N ILE A 671 -0.08 27.81 3.26
CA ILE A 671 0.33 28.27 4.59
C ILE A 671 -0.76 28.09 5.67
N THR A 672 -2.01 27.88 5.26
CA THR A 672 -3.10 27.40 6.14
C THR A 672 -2.84 26.03 6.77
N SER A 673 -1.92 25.22 6.22
CA SER A 673 -1.40 23.97 6.78
C SER A 673 0.04 24.09 7.32
N GLY A 674 0.63 25.30 7.28
CA GLY A 674 2.00 25.58 7.71
C GLY A 674 2.21 25.39 9.22
N LEU A 675 3.49 25.33 9.63
CA LEU A 675 3.88 25.07 11.01
C LEU A 675 3.24 26.05 12.02
N TRP A 676 3.25 27.34 11.69
CA TRP A 676 2.64 28.41 12.47
C TRP A 676 1.14 28.24 12.66
N ALA A 677 0.43 27.89 11.59
CA ALA A 677 -1.00 27.62 11.64
C ALA A 677 -1.30 26.42 12.55
N ARG A 678 -0.47 25.36 12.51
CA ARG A 678 -0.61 24.17 13.37
C ARG A 678 -0.43 24.51 14.84
N THR A 679 0.62 25.26 15.21
CA THR A 679 0.88 25.66 16.60
C THR A 679 -0.24 26.54 17.15
N ARG A 680 -0.72 27.50 16.35
CA ARG A 680 -1.86 28.36 16.69
C ARG A 680 -3.15 27.56 16.87
N LEU A 681 -3.48 26.69 15.91
CA LEU A 681 -4.66 25.84 15.96
C LEU A 681 -4.62 24.88 17.15
N PHE A 682 -3.44 24.35 17.49
CA PHE A 682 -3.27 23.49 18.67
C PHE A 682 -3.64 24.23 19.95
N ALA A 683 -3.10 25.44 20.17
CA ALA A 683 -3.43 26.25 21.33
C ALA A 683 -4.95 26.54 21.42
N TYR A 684 -5.58 26.88 20.30
CA TYR A 684 -7.03 27.11 20.23
C TYR A 684 -7.85 25.85 20.58
N HIS A 685 -7.49 24.70 20.03
CA HIS A 685 -8.21 23.45 20.29
C HIS A 685 -7.99 22.93 21.71
N MET A 686 -6.84 23.17 22.32
CA MET A 686 -6.62 22.87 23.74
C MET A 686 -7.54 23.68 24.66
N LEU A 687 -7.75 24.96 24.37
CA LEU A 687 -8.71 25.78 25.10
C LEU A 687 -10.14 25.23 24.94
N LYS A 688 -10.54 24.83 23.73
CA LYS A 688 -11.85 24.19 23.52
C LYS A 688 -12.04 22.88 24.27
N ILE A 689 -10.98 22.08 24.41
CA ILE A 689 -11.01 20.83 25.18
C ILE A 689 -11.20 21.15 26.66
N LYS A 690 -10.51 22.17 27.18
CA LYS A 690 -10.71 22.65 28.55
C LYS A 690 -12.17 23.07 28.79
N ASP A 691 -12.73 23.88 27.90
CA ASP A 691 -14.12 24.35 28.03
C ASP A 691 -15.10 23.17 28.00
N ALA A 692 -14.90 22.19 27.10
CA ALA A 692 -15.71 20.99 27.04
C ALA A 692 -15.63 20.13 28.32
N PHE A 693 -14.47 20.09 29.00
CA PHE A 693 -14.34 19.42 30.30
C PHE A 693 -15.03 20.18 31.45
N GLN A 694 -15.23 21.48 31.33
CA GLN A 694 -15.99 22.26 32.32
C GLN A 694 -17.50 22.05 32.18
N GLU A 695 -17.97 21.78 30.96
CA GLU A 695 -19.38 21.50 30.66
C GLU A 695 -19.82 20.06 30.96
N MET A 696 -18.89 19.11 31.12
CA MET A 696 -19.22 17.72 31.42
C MET A 696 -19.73 17.53 32.86
N ASN A 697 -20.60 16.53 33.04
CA ASN A 697 -21.13 16.11 34.33
C ASN A 697 -20.35 14.92 34.91
N ALA A 698 -20.20 14.89 36.24
CA ALA A 698 -19.51 13.85 37.02
C ALA A 698 -18.03 13.63 36.62
N VAL A 699 -17.33 14.73 36.37
CA VAL A 699 -15.94 14.74 35.88
C VAL A 699 -14.92 14.64 37.01
N ASP A 700 -15.32 14.76 38.28
CA ASP A 700 -14.39 14.82 39.41
C ASP A 700 -13.63 13.50 39.62
N ASN A 701 -14.23 12.38 39.21
CA ASN A 701 -13.60 11.05 39.22
C ASN A 701 -12.80 10.74 37.94
N LEU A 702 -12.80 11.64 36.95
CA LEU A 702 -12.09 11.44 35.70
C LEU A 702 -10.63 11.85 35.84
N HIS A 703 -9.76 10.86 36.05
CA HIS A 703 -8.35 11.09 36.28
C HIS A 703 -7.65 11.92 35.18
N ILE A 704 -7.93 11.64 33.90
CA ILE A 704 -7.30 12.35 32.78
C ILE A 704 -7.63 13.85 32.78
N ARG A 705 -8.82 14.24 33.26
CA ARG A 705 -9.21 15.66 33.37
C ARG A 705 -8.38 16.37 34.44
N ASN A 706 -8.15 15.72 35.58
CA ASN A 706 -7.34 16.29 36.65
C ASN A 706 -5.89 16.46 36.18
N VAL A 707 -5.32 15.44 35.51
CA VAL A 707 -3.99 15.52 34.91
C VAL A 707 -3.88 16.67 33.90
N ILE A 708 -4.88 16.85 33.02
CA ILE A 708 -4.90 17.96 32.06
C ILE A 708 -4.91 19.32 32.77
N LEU A 709 -5.76 19.50 33.77
CA LEU A 709 -5.93 20.79 34.45
C LEU A 709 -4.73 21.17 35.34
N GLU A 710 -4.04 20.17 35.90
CA GLU A 710 -2.84 20.37 36.74
C GLU A 710 -1.56 20.55 35.92
N THR A 711 -1.43 19.80 34.82
CA THR A 711 -0.17 19.75 34.05
C THR A 711 -0.11 20.77 32.91
N VAL A 712 -1.25 21.15 32.32
CA VAL A 712 -1.27 22.03 31.14
C VAL A 712 -1.48 23.49 31.53
N GLU A 713 -0.49 24.33 31.23
CA GLU A 713 -0.57 25.78 31.42
C GLU A 713 -1.35 26.47 30.29
N PHE A 714 -2.68 26.48 30.39
CA PHE A 714 -3.55 27.07 29.36
C PHE A 714 -3.33 28.57 29.11
N ARG A 715 -2.83 29.33 30.09
CA ARG A 715 -2.55 30.76 29.93
C ARG A 715 -1.38 30.99 28.98
N THR A 716 -0.30 30.22 29.16
CA THR A 716 0.91 30.25 28.35
C THR A 716 0.58 29.86 26.90
N LEU A 717 -0.18 28.79 26.69
CA LEU A 717 -0.64 28.39 25.35
C LEU A 717 -1.45 29.49 24.65
N ALA A 718 -2.36 30.17 25.37
CA ALA A 718 -3.16 31.24 24.81
C ALA A 718 -2.32 32.48 24.44
N GLN A 719 -1.30 32.81 25.25
CA GLN A 719 -0.38 33.92 24.97
C GLN A 719 0.44 33.66 23.72
N VAL A 720 1.04 32.47 23.61
CA VAL A 720 1.82 32.06 22.42
C VAL A 720 0.94 32.06 21.17
N GLY A 721 -0.27 31.50 21.24
CA GLY A 721 -1.20 31.48 20.12
C GLY A 721 -1.62 32.88 19.64
N ARG A 722 -1.80 33.84 20.56
CA ARG A 722 -2.09 35.25 20.21
C ARG A 722 -0.90 35.91 19.53
N LYS A 723 0.29 35.80 20.11
CA LYS A 723 1.50 36.40 19.53
C LYS A 723 1.79 35.93 18.11
N ILE A 724 1.55 34.65 17.82
CA ILE A 724 1.62 34.10 16.45
C ILE A 724 0.58 34.76 15.52
N THR A 725 -0.64 34.98 16.01
CA THR A 725 -1.72 35.62 15.24
C THR A 725 -1.44 37.11 14.98
N ASP A 726 -0.84 37.80 15.95
CA ASP A 726 -0.56 39.23 15.84
C ASP A 726 0.60 39.52 14.88
N ILE A 727 1.56 38.60 14.74
CA ILE A 727 2.75 38.79 13.90
C ILE A 727 2.55 38.25 12.47
N ILE A 728 1.93 37.08 12.31
CA ILE A 728 1.84 36.40 11.01
C ILE A 728 0.50 36.68 10.33
N ASP A 729 0.56 37.22 9.11
CA ASP A 729 -0.59 37.42 8.26
C ASP A 729 -0.94 36.14 7.50
N PHE A 730 -1.84 35.34 8.04
CA PHE A 730 -2.21 34.06 7.44
C PHE A 730 -2.94 34.19 6.08
N GLU A 731 -3.68 35.28 5.85
CA GLU A 731 -4.42 35.51 4.61
C GLU A 731 -3.46 35.89 3.48
N GLN A 732 -2.60 36.88 3.71
CA GLN A 732 -1.61 37.32 2.75
C GLN A 732 -0.55 36.24 2.51
N SER A 733 -0.20 35.48 3.54
CA SER A 733 0.70 34.33 3.39
C SER A 733 0.12 33.29 2.44
N GLU A 734 -1.15 32.92 2.58
CA GLU A 734 -1.78 31.93 1.69
C GLU A 734 -1.77 32.38 0.23
N TYR A 735 -2.05 33.67 -0.02
CA TYR A 735 -2.01 34.27 -1.35
C TYR A 735 -0.60 34.27 -1.97
N GLN A 736 0.43 34.63 -1.20
CA GLN A 736 1.81 34.75 -1.69
C GLN A 736 2.61 33.43 -1.62
N HIS A 737 2.03 32.37 -1.07
CA HIS A 737 2.70 31.07 -0.86
C HIS A 737 4.03 31.16 -0.08
N ARG A 738 4.17 32.17 0.80
CA ARG A 738 5.29 32.32 1.76
C ARG A 738 4.78 32.90 3.09
N THR A 739 5.54 32.76 4.18
CA THR A 739 5.16 33.39 5.46
C THR A 739 5.31 34.91 5.35
N VAL A 740 4.23 35.64 5.53
CA VAL A 740 4.15 37.10 5.45
C VAL A 740 3.84 37.67 6.84
N VAL A 741 4.53 38.75 7.20
CA VAL A 741 4.35 39.44 8.49
C VAL A 741 3.34 40.58 8.33
N HIS A 742 2.47 40.77 9.33
CA HIS A 742 1.50 41.87 9.35
C HIS A 742 2.19 43.25 9.32
N MET A 743 1.51 44.24 8.74
CA MET A 743 1.98 45.64 8.80
C MET A 743 1.88 46.20 10.23
N GLY A 744 2.84 47.03 10.63
CA GLY A 744 2.92 47.64 11.96
C GLY A 744 3.74 46.86 12.99
N ILE A 745 4.36 45.74 12.59
CA ILE A 745 5.27 44.96 13.44
C ILE A 745 6.70 45.51 13.37
N ASP A 746 7.14 45.93 12.18
CA ASP A 746 8.47 46.47 11.93
C ASP A 746 8.40 47.64 10.95
N GLU A 747 8.93 48.80 11.35
CA GLU A 747 8.83 50.06 10.59
C GLU A 747 9.66 50.01 9.30
N GLU A 748 10.79 49.31 9.32
CA GLU A 748 11.67 49.15 8.16
C GLU A 748 10.98 48.30 7.09
N LEU A 749 10.45 47.14 7.49
CA LEU A 749 9.68 46.24 6.62
C LEU A 749 8.45 46.94 6.03
N ASP A 750 7.73 47.70 6.83
CA ASP A 750 6.56 48.46 6.37
C ASP A 750 6.93 49.47 5.28
N ASN A 751 8.05 50.18 5.46
CA ASN A 751 8.51 51.16 4.47
C ASN A 751 8.94 50.48 3.16
N MET A 752 9.61 49.33 3.25
CA MET A 752 9.97 48.53 2.08
C MET A 752 8.74 48.00 1.34
N LYS A 753 7.74 47.45 2.06
CA LYS A 753 6.47 46.99 1.45
C LYS A 753 5.72 48.12 0.75
N ARG A 754 5.61 49.30 1.38
CA ARG A 754 4.98 50.49 0.76
C ARG A 754 5.71 50.94 -0.50
N THR A 755 7.05 50.90 -0.48
CA THR A 755 7.87 51.29 -1.64
C THR A 755 7.70 50.28 -2.78
N TYR A 756 7.65 48.98 -2.46
CA TYR A 756 7.42 47.91 -3.42
C TYR A 756 6.03 47.97 -4.05
N ASP A 757 4.98 48.15 -3.24
CA ASP A 757 3.60 48.32 -3.72
C ASP A 757 3.44 49.59 -4.59
N GLY A 758 4.31 50.60 -4.39
CA GLY A 758 4.36 51.83 -5.18
C GLY A 758 5.08 51.73 -6.53
N ILE A 759 5.74 50.60 -6.84
CA ILE A 759 6.54 50.44 -8.08
C ILE A 759 5.67 50.60 -9.34
N GLU A 760 4.41 50.17 -9.34
CA GLU A 760 3.52 50.30 -10.53
C GLU A 760 3.31 51.75 -10.96
N LEU A 761 3.23 52.67 -9.99
CA LEU A 761 3.12 54.11 -10.25
C LEU A 761 4.42 54.67 -10.83
N VAL A 762 5.57 54.20 -10.35
CA VAL A 762 6.90 54.58 -10.85
C VAL A 762 7.11 54.06 -12.26
N LEU A 763 6.76 52.81 -12.54
CA LEU A 763 6.80 52.20 -13.89
C LEU A 763 6.01 53.02 -14.92
N SER A 764 4.82 53.47 -14.53
CA SER A 764 3.96 54.30 -15.38
C SER A 764 4.58 55.68 -15.65
N GLN A 765 5.20 56.31 -14.65
CA GLN A 765 5.89 57.60 -14.82
C GLN A 765 7.13 57.49 -15.71
N VAL A 766 7.92 56.43 -15.53
CA VAL A 766 9.11 56.17 -16.33
C VAL A 766 8.75 55.80 -17.76
N ALA A 767 7.67 55.04 -17.98
CA ALA A 767 7.14 54.76 -19.32
C ALA A 767 6.76 56.06 -20.05
N ASN A 768 6.08 57.00 -19.38
CA ASN A 768 5.75 58.30 -19.95
C ASN A 768 7.00 59.14 -20.28
N HIS A 769 7.99 59.16 -19.38
CA HIS A 769 9.26 59.87 -19.59
C HIS A 769 10.07 59.29 -20.77
N ILE A 770 10.03 57.98 -20.97
CA ILE A 770 10.67 57.31 -22.10
C ILE A 770 9.88 57.58 -23.39
N ALA A 771 8.55 57.58 -23.34
CA ALA A 771 7.69 57.89 -24.49
C ALA A 771 7.91 59.32 -25.03
N GLU A 772 8.25 60.29 -24.18
CA GLU A 772 8.60 61.66 -24.59
C GLU A 772 9.92 61.75 -25.37
N LYS A 773 10.83 60.78 -25.19
CA LYS A 773 12.16 60.75 -25.83
C LYS A 773 12.18 59.97 -27.16
N VAL A 774 11.08 59.30 -27.51
CA VAL A 774 10.94 58.46 -28.71
C VAL A 774 10.05 59.18 -29.75
N PRO A 775 10.22 58.94 -31.07
CA PRO A 775 9.36 59.56 -32.08
C PRO A 775 7.86 59.37 -31.82
N ALA A 776 7.06 60.42 -32.04
CA ALA A 776 5.63 60.52 -31.68
C ALA A 776 4.71 59.41 -32.25
N VAL A 777 5.19 58.64 -33.25
CA VAL A 777 4.47 57.51 -33.85
C VAL A 777 4.50 56.27 -32.94
N LEU A 778 5.51 56.14 -32.06
CA LEU A 778 5.76 54.97 -31.20
C LEU A 778 5.51 55.23 -29.70
N GLY A 779 5.28 56.49 -29.30
CA GLY A 779 5.10 56.87 -27.89
C GLY A 779 3.96 56.15 -27.17
N THR A 780 2.89 55.78 -27.89
CA THR A 780 1.74 55.02 -27.35
C THR A 780 1.96 53.50 -27.28
N SER A 781 3.06 52.98 -27.81
CA SER A 781 3.32 51.54 -27.93
C SER A 781 4.46 51.02 -27.04
N ILE A 782 5.05 51.88 -26.21
CA ILE A 782 6.16 51.52 -25.31
C ILE A 782 5.62 51.26 -23.91
N ASN A 783 5.99 50.11 -23.33
CA ASN A 783 5.69 49.75 -21.95
C ASN A 783 6.97 49.45 -21.18
N VAL A 784 6.96 49.72 -19.87
CA VAL A 784 8.04 49.33 -18.96
C VAL A 784 7.52 48.23 -18.04
N ILE A 785 8.26 47.14 -17.92
CA ILE A 785 7.88 45.96 -17.13
C ILE A 785 9.04 45.55 -16.21
N PHE A 786 8.72 44.83 -15.14
CA PHE A 786 9.71 44.29 -14.21
C PHE A 786 9.66 42.76 -14.22
N PHE A 787 10.81 42.12 -14.43
CA PHE A 787 10.98 40.67 -14.24
C PHE A 787 11.92 40.40 -13.07
N PRO A 788 11.52 39.66 -12.03
CA PRO A 788 12.35 39.46 -10.83
C PRO A 788 13.77 38.91 -11.05
N GLN A 789 14.02 38.18 -12.14
CA GLN A 789 15.34 37.58 -12.45
C GLN A 789 16.18 38.41 -13.43
N ILE A 790 15.54 39.32 -14.17
CA ILE A 790 16.18 40.06 -15.27
C ILE A 790 16.23 41.56 -14.95
N GLY A 791 15.31 42.09 -14.14
CA GLY A 791 15.20 43.49 -13.78
C GLY A 791 14.10 44.25 -14.55
N PHE A 792 14.18 45.57 -14.51
CA PHE A 792 13.33 46.48 -15.26
C PHE A 792 13.69 46.48 -16.75
N LEU A 793 12.68 46.44 -17.62
CA LEU A 793 12.83 46.32 -19.07
C LEU A 793 11.87 47.25 -19.82
N ILE A 794 12.32 47.73 -20.97
CA ILE A 794 11.50 48.46 -21.94
C ILE A 794 11.01 47.47 -22.99
N THR A 795 9.71 47.48 -23.27
CA THR A 795 9.04 46.63 -24.25
C THR A 795 8.68 47.45 -25.49
N VAL A 796 9.15 47.00 -26.65
CA VAL A 796 8.89 47.63 -27.96
C VAL A 796 8.28 46.61 -28.91
N PRO A 797 7.24 46.94 -29.71
CA PRO A 797 6.68 46.02 -30.70
C PRO A 797 7.73 45.61 -31.74
N MET A 798 7.68 44.35 -32.18
CA MET A 798 8.58 43.82 -33.21
C MET A 798 8.10 44.20 -34.61
N ASP A 799 9.03 44.57 -35.49
CA ASP A 799 8.76 44.73 -36.91
C ASP A 799 8.79 43.35 -37.61
N PRO A 800 7.67 42.88 -38.20
CA PRO A 800 7.56 41.55 -38.78
C PRO A 800 8.48 41.29 -39.99
N ASP A 801 8.96 42.34 -40.66
CA ASP A 801 9.82 42.20 -41.84
C ASP A 801 11.31 42.11 -41.48
N THR A 802 11.72 42.72 -40.36
CA THR A 802 13.14 42.82 -39.97
C THR A 802 13.52 41.99 -38.74
N GLY A 803 12.54 41.62 -37.89
CA GLY A 803 12.81 40.91 -36.62
C GLY A 803 13.50 41.78 -35.56
N HIS A 804 13.60 43.08 -35.80
CA HIS A 804 14.12 44.08 -34.88
C HIS A 804 12.97 44.85 -34.21
N GLY A 805 13.23 45.46 -33.06
CA GLY A 805 12.24 46.35 -32.44
C GLY A 805 12.00 47.57 -33.33
N MET A 806 10.77 48.09 -33.38
CA MET A 806 10.45 49.31 -34.15
C MET A 806 11.30 50.52 -33.76
N TYR A 807 12.00 50.46 -32.63
CA TYR A 807 13.00 51.42 -32.17
C TYR A 807 14.09 50.72 -31.34
N GLU A 808 15.37 51.03 -31.60
CA GLU A 808 16.54 50.42 -30.92
C GLU A 808 17.43 51.46 -30.20
N GLY A 809 16.87 52.63 -29.86
CA GLY A 809 17.64 53.73 -29.26
C GLY A 809 18.30 54.66 -30.28
N SER A 810 19.01 55.66 -29.78
CA SER A 810 19.75 56.64 -30.59
C SER A 810 21.26 56.42 -30.46
N GLN A 811 22.08 57.01 -31.33
CA GLN A 811 23.55 56.90 -31.21
C GLN A 811 24.12 57.48 -29.90
N GLN A 812 23.34 58.26 -29.14
CA GLN A 812 23.72 58.83 -27.85
C GLN A 812 23.10 58.10 -26.65
N ASP A 813 22.07 57.26 -26.85
CA ASP A 813 21.37 56.47 -25.83
C ASP A 813 21.14 55.07 -26.40
N VAL A 814 22.13 54.18 -26.18
CA VAL A 814 22.17 52.84 -26.78
C VAL A 814 21.33 51.89 -25.94
N TRP A 815 20.32 51.30 -26.54
CA TRP A 815 19.46 50.33 -25.87
C TRP A 815 20.02 48.93 -26.07
N GLU A 816 20.33 48.25 -24.96
CA GLU A 816 20.83 46.89 -24.95
C GLU A 816 19.67 45.90 -25.02
N ARG A 817 19.63 45.08 -26.07
CA ARG A 817 18.60 44.05 -26.26
C ARG A 817 18.86 42.86 -25.34
N MET A 818 17.88 42.49 -24.53
CA MET A 818 17.96 41.36 -23.60
C MET A 818 17.44 40.06 -24.22
N PHE A 819 16.20 40.08 -24.70
CA PHE A 819 15.58 38.95 -25.39
C PHE A 819 14.40 39.43 -26.27
N THR A 820 13.88 38.52 -27.09
CA THR A 820 12.78 38.79 -28.02
C THR A 820 11.68 37.75 -27.82
N SER A 821 10.41 38.19 -27.87
CA SER A 821 9.20 37.34 -27.92
C SER A 821 8.57 37.43 -29.32
N GLU A 822 7.48 36.69 -29.56
CA GLU A 822 6.83 36.62 -30.88
C GLU A 822 6.31 37.98 -31.37
N GLU A 823 5.90 38.87 -30.46
CA GLU A 823 5.31 40.17 -30.79
C GLU A 823 6.14 41.38 -30.31
N HIS A 824 7.08 41.19 -29.39
CA HIS A 824 7.78 42.28 -28.70
C HIS A 824 9.27 42.00 -28.50
N VAL A 825 10.08 43.05 -28.48
CA VAL A 825 11.51 43.02 -28.15
C VAL A 825 11.76 43.77 -26.85
N TYR A 826 12.61 43.20 -25.98
CA TYR A 826 12.89 43.73 -24.64
C TYR A 826 14.30 44.33 -24.57
N TYR A 827 14.38 45.57 -24.07
CA TYR A 827 15.62 46.34 -24.00
C TYR A 827 15.90 46.88 -22.59
N LYS A 828 17.17 47.14 -22.30
CA LYS A 828 17.63 47.94 -21.16
C LYS A 828 18.36 49.19 -21.64
N ASN A 829 18.09 50.32 -20.99
CA ASN A 829 18.88 51.55 -21.11
C ASN A 829 19.39 51.98 -19.73
N ASP A 830 20.10 53.11 -19.66
CA ASP A 830 20.68 53.59 -18.41
C ASP A 830 19.61 53.85 -17.32
N ASN A 831 18.40 54.30 -17.70
CA ASN A 831 17.30 54.47 -16.74
C ASN A 831 16.85 53.13 -16.13
N MET A 832 16.81 52.05 -16.93
CA MET A 832 16.43 50.71 -16.42
C MET A 832 17.48 50.15 -15.46
N ARG A 833 18.76 50.41 -15.72
CA ARG A 833 19.85 50.01 -14.82
C ARG A 833 19.81 50.77 -13.49
N GLU A 834 19.54 52.07 -13.53
CA GLU A 834 19.35 52.88 -12.32
C GLU A 834 18.15 52.38 -11.48
N MET A 835 17.07 51.94 -12.15
CA MET A 835 15.93 51.33 -11.46
C MET A 835 16.25 49.96 -10.86
N ASP A 836 17.05 49.13 -11.55
CA ASP A 836 17.53 47.86 -10.99
C ASP A 836 18.36 48.08 -9.72
N ASP A 837 19.27 49.06 -9.75
CA ASP A 837 20.14 49.39 -8.60
C ASP A 837 19.34 49.87 -7.37
N HIS A 838 18.24 50.60 -7.57
CA HIS A 838 17.44 51.17 -6.47
C HIS A 838 16.29 50.26 -6.01
N PHE A 839 15.68 49.49 -6.91
CA PHE A 839 14.43 48.77 -6.65
C PHE A 839 14.52 47.26 -6.91
N GLY A 840 15.53 46.78 -7.64
CA GLY A 840 15.64 45.40 -8.11
C GLY A 840 15.68 44.38 -6.97
N ASP A 841 16.39 44.67 -5.89
CA ASP A 841 16.57 43.75 -4.75
C ASP A 841 15.53 43.92 -3.63
N MET A 842 14.60 44.89 -3.73
CA MET A 842 13.67 45.18 -2.63
C MET A 842 12.80 43.99 -2.24
N HIS A 843 12.35 43.17 -3.19
CA HIS A 843 11.60 41.95 -2.89
C HIS A 843 12.42 40.94 -2.09
N GLY A 844 13.73 40.83 -2.38
CA GLY A 844 14.67 40.02 -1.62
C GLY A 844 14.83 40.53 -0.20
N LEU A 845 15.05 41.84 -0.03
CA LEU A 845 15.19 42.48 1.29
C LEU A 845 13.93 42.35 2.15
N ILE A 846 12.73 42.45 1.56
CA ILE A 846 11.45 42.20 2.25
C ILE A 846 11.42 40.75 2.75
N CYS A 847 11.80 39.79 1.91
CA CYS A 847 11.83 38.38 2.30
C CYS A 847 12.82 38.12 3.43
N ASP A 848 14.03 38.68 3.36
CA ASP A 848 15.06 38.51 4.38
C ASP A 848 14.62 39.07 5.74
N LYS A 849 13.98 40.24 5.74
CA LYS A 849 13.42 40.84 6.97
C LYS A 849 12.26 40.05 7.55
N GLU A 850 11.38 39.49 6.71
CA GLU A 850 10.32 38.61 7.18
C GLU A 850 10.89 37.29 7.76
N ILE A 851 11.97 36.76 7.19
CA ILE A 851 12.70 35.61 7.76
C ILE A 851 13.31 35.96 9.12
N GLU A 852 13.91 37.14 9.27
CA GLU A 852 14.47 37.62 10.54
C GLU A 852 13.40 37.68 11.65
N ILE A 853 12.26 38.32 11.37
CA ILE A 853 11.15 38.47 12.32
C ILE A 853 10.55 37.10 12.67
N THR A 854 10.35 36.23 11.68
CA THR A 854 9.79 34.89 11.92
C THR A 854 10.76 33.98 12.67
N HIS A 855 12.08 34.16 12.51
CA HIS A 855 13.09 33.47 13.30
C HIS A 855 13.05 33.89 14.77
N ASN A 856 12.94 35.19 15.07
CA ASN A 856 12.79 35.69 16.43
C ASN A 856 11.50 35.17 17.10
N LEU A 857 10.41 35.07 16.34
CA LEU A 857 9.18 34.44 16.80
C LEU A 857 9.39 32.94 17.09
N ALA A 858 10.18 32.22 16.28
CA ALA A 858 10.46 30.80 16.48
C ALA A 858 11.21 30.56 17.78
N GLN A 859 12.24 31.35 18.06
CA GLN A 859 12.99 31.29 19.32
C GLN A 859 12.05 31.50 20.52
N TYR A 860 11.17 32.49 20.48
CA TYR A 860 10.19 32.74 21.53
C TYR A 860 9.23 31.56 21.75
N VAL A 861 8.78 30.88 20.68
CA VAL A 861 7.89 29.71 20.82
C VAL A 861 8.64 28.52 21.42
N LEU A 862 9.91 28.33 21.06
CA LEU A 862 10.75 27.24 21.56
C LEU A 862 11.04 27.35 23.07
N GLU A 863 11.03 28.55 23.65
CA GLU A 863 11.08 28.73 25.11
C GLU A 863 9.96 27.99 25.86
N PHE A 864 8.82 27.75 25.20
CA PHE A 864 7.65 27.07 25.77
C PHE A 864 7.41 25.67 25.20
N GLU A 865 8.41 25.07 24.54
CA GLU A 865 8.32 23.78 23.85
C GLU A 865 7.76 22.66 24.77
N ASP A 866 8.25 22.56 26.00
CA ASP A 866 7.85 21.52 26.96
C ASP A 866 6.35 21.53 27.25
N VAL A 867 5.74 22.73 27.30
CA VAL A 867 4.30 22.88 27.56
C VAL A 867 3.49 22.30 26.39
N PHE A 868 3.92 22.56 25.16
CA PHE A 868 3.26 22.02 23.95
C PHE A 868 3.43 20.51 23.84
N ILE A 869 4.62 20.00 24.15
CA ILE A 869 4.91 18.56 24.11
C ILE A 869 4.08 17.81 25.14
N LYS A 870 4.09 18.25 26.41
CA LYS A 870 3.29 17.62 27.48
C LYS A 870 1.80 17.64 27.16
N ALA A 871 1.28 18.77 26.69
CA ALA A 871 -0.12 18.88 26.27
C ALA A 871 -0.46 17.91 25.12
N SER A 872 0.46 17.73 24.16
CA SER A 872 0.30 16.81 23.04
C SER A 872 0.30 15.34 23.47
N ASP A 873 1.16 14.96 24.42
CA ASP A 873 1.23 13.60 24.96
C ASP A 873 -0.05 13.25 25.74
N ILE A 874 -0.57 14.19 26.53
CA ILE A 874 -1.84 14.01 27.25
C ILE A 874 -3.04 13.91 26.28
N CYS A 875 -3.01 14.65 25.16
CA CYS A 875 -4.00 14.48 24.09
C CYS A 875 -3.98 13.09 23.48
N ALA A 876 -2.81 12.43 23.42
CA ALA A 876 -2.70 11.05 22.93
C ALA A 876 -3.48 10.09 23.83
N GLU A 877 -3.32 10.21 25.15
CA GLU A 877 -4.06 9.41 26.15
C GLU A 877 -5.57 9.66 26.07
N LEU A 878 -5.98 10.93 26.01
CA LEU A 878 -7.38 11.28 25.87
C LEU A 878 -7.99 10.70 24.59
N ASP A 879 -7.33 10.84 23.44
CA ASP A 879 -7.81 10.34 22.14
C ASP A 879 -7.90 8.80 22.10
N ALA A 880 -6.96 8.09 22.73
CA ALA A 880 -7.02 6.64 22.85
C ALA A 880 -8.23 6.19 23.70
N LEU A 881 -8.50 6.85 24.83
CA LEU A 881 -9.68 6.58 25.67
C LEU A 881 -11.00 6.94 24.95
N MET A 882 -11.02 8.05 24.21
CA MET A 882 -12.15 8.44 23.36
C MET A 882 -12.44 7.39 22.29
N ALA A 883 -11.41 6.86 21.64
CA ALA A 883 -11.55 5.82 20.62
C ALA A 883 -12.19 4.55 21.20
N LEU A 884 -11.74 4.11 22.39
CA LEU A 884 -12.35 2.97 23.09
C LEU A 884 -13.82 3.25 23.45
N ALA A 885 -14.14 4.44 23.94
CA ALA A 885 -15.52 4.82 24.26
C ALA A 885 -16.42 4.89 23.02
N GLN A 886 -15.95 5.48 21.92
CA GLN A 886 -16.70 5.51 20.66
C GLN A 886 -16.94 4.10 20.12
N GLY A 887 -15.91 3.25 20.15
CA GLY A 887 -16.02 1.85 19.71
C GLY A 887 -17.00 1.07 20.59
N ALA A 888 -16.98 1.30 21.90
CA ALA A 888 -17.93 0.70 22.83
C ALA A 888 -19.39 1.09 22.50
N ARG A 889 -19.64 2.36 22.17
CA ARG A 889 -20.97 2.83 21.73
C ARG A 889 -21.39 2.20 20.39
N MET A 890 -20.48 2.19 19.41
CA MET A 890 -20.77 1.72 18.06
C MET A 890 -21.05 0.21 18.01
N HIS A 891 -20.30 -0.58 18.76
CA HIS A 891 -20.42 -2.04 18.80
C HIS A 891 -21.26 -2.57 19.96
N LYS A 892 -21.99 -1.68 20.67
CA LYS A 892 -22.85 -2.02 21.82
C LYS A 892 -22.13 -2.88 22.86
N LEU A 893 -20.95 -2.44 23.28
CA LEU A 893 -20.12 -3.13 24.26
C LEU A 893 -20.52 -2.74 25.69
N MET A 894 -20.32 -3.65 26.64
CA MET A 894 -20.66 -3.46 28.04
C MET A 894 -19.43 -3.47 28.95
N LYS A 895 -19.50 -2.75 30.08
CA LYS A 895 -18.41 -2.69 31.05
C LYS A 895 -18.19 -4.06 31.70
N PRO A 896 -17.01 -4.71 31.54
CA PRO A 896 -16.69 -5.92 32.29
C PRO A 896 -16.38 -5.60 33.76
N LYS A 897 -16.59 -6.57 34.64
CA LYS A 897 -16.08 -6.54 36.01
C LYS A 897 -14.80 -7.38 36.08
N VAL A 898 -13.65 -6.72 36.09
CA VAL A 898 -12.36 -7.41 36.21
C VAL A 898 -12.04 -7.62 37.70
N VAL A 899 -11.71 -8.85 38.08
CA VAL A 899 -11.53 -9.29 39.47
C VAL A 899 -10.19 -10.05 39.66
N GLU A 900 -9.73 -10.15 40.90
CA GLU A 900 -8.55 -10.99 41.24
C GLU A 900 -8.85 -12.49 41.18
N ASP A 901 -10.11 -12.87 41.43
CA ASP A 901 -10.55 -14.27 41.41
C ASP A 901 -10.27 -14.91 40.03
N ASN A 902 -9.84 -16.17 40.02
CA ASN A 902 -9.51 -16.90 38.80
C ASN A 902 -10.76 -17.42 38.07
N VAL A 903 -11.59 -16.53 37.51
CA VAL A 903 -12.89 -16.89 36.91
C VAL A 903 -13.10 -16.27 35.53
N ILE A 904 -13.73 -16.99 34.61
CA ILE A 904 -14.25 -16.46 33.35
C ILE A 904 -15.75 -16.74 33.34
N GLN A 905 -16.55 -15.69 33.54
CA GLN A 905 -18.01 -15.77 33.50
C GLN A 905 -18.55 -14.74 32.50
N ILE A 906 -19.16 -15.22 31.44
CA ILE A 906 -19.68 -14.39 30.33
C ILE A 906 -21.15 -14.75 30.11
N LYS A 907 -22.00 -13.71 30.09
CA LYS A 907 -23.43 -13.80 29.78
C LYS A 907 -23.69 -13.20 28.41
N ALA A 908 -24.33 -13.98 27.53
CA ALA A 908 -24.64 -13.58 26.15
C ALA A 908 -23.43 -12.93 25.45
N GLY A 909 -22.27 -13.60 25.48
CA GLY A 909 -21.08 -13.16 24.79
C GLY A 909 -21.28 -13.21 23.27
N ARG A 910 -20.63 -12.31 22.54
CA ARG A 910 -20.64 -12.22 21.08
C ARG A 910 -19.22 -12.09 20.52
N HIS A 911 -18.99 -12.65 19.34
CA HIS A 911 -17.73 -12.49 18.64
C HIS A 911 -17.74 -11.16 17.87
N ILE A 912 -17.00 -10.15 18.35
CA ILE A 912 -17.08 -8.77 17.84
C ILE A 912 -16.82 -8.63 16.32
N LEU A 913 -15.92 -9.42 15.73
CA LEU A 913 -15.66 -9.38 14.28
C LEU A 913 -16.71 -10.14 13.48
N GLN A 914 -16.97 -11.40 13.82
CA GLN A 914 -17.97 -12.23 13.13
C GLN A 914 -19.39 -11.65 13.21
N GLU A 915 -19.74 -10.94 14.28
CA GLU A 915 -21.03 -10.23 14.39
C GLU A 915 -21.23 -9.21 13.24
N LEU A 916 -20.16 -8.65 12.68
CA LEU A 916 -20.22 -7.69 11.58
C LEU A 916 -20.32 -8.36 10.19
N THR A 917 -20.03 -9.66 10.10
CA THR A 917 -20.02 -10.39 8.83
C THR A 917 -21.30 -11.19 8.58
N VAL A 918 -22.20 -11.25 9.56
CA VAL A 918 -23.47 -11.99 9.49
C VAL A 918 -24.66 -11.10 9.82
N PRO A 919 -25.85 -11.35 9.24
CA PRO A 919 -27.04 -10.53 9.51
C PRO A 919 -27.59 -10.69 10.92
N SER A 920 -27.39 -11.85 11.55
CA SER A 920 -27.81 -12.14 12.92
C SER A 920 -26.78 -13.04 13.59
N PHE A 921 -26.32 -12.66 14.78
CA PHE A 921 -25.34 -13.41 15.58
C PHE A 921 -26.02 -13.98 16.83
N VAL A 922 -25.80 -15.27 17.12
CA VAL A 922 -26.35 -15.94 18.30
C VAL A 922 -25.36 -15.82 19.46
N ALA A 923 -25.77 -15.12 20.52
CA ALA A 923 -24.95 -14.89 21.71
C ALA A 923 -24.93 -16.13 22.63
N ASN A 924 -23.79 -16.39 23.27
CA ASN A 924 -23.57 -17.62 24.06
C ASN A 924 -22.98 -17.32 25.46
N ASP A 925 -23.40 -18.11 26.45
CA ASP A 925 -22.90 -18.05 27.84
C ASP A 925 -21.61 -18.89 28.00
N THR A 926 -20.73 -18.50 28.93
CA THR A 926 -19.51 -19.24 29.27
C THR A 926 -19.23 -19.17 30.77
N LEU A 927 -18.85 -20.30 31.37
CA LEU A 927 -18.36 -20.39 32.75
C LEU A 927 -17.14 -21.32 32.79
N ILE A 928 -15.99 -20.79 33.20
CA ILE A 928 -14.76 -21.55 33.50
C ILE A 928 -14.14 -20.98 34.76
N VAL A 929 -13.75 -21.84 35.68
CA VAL A 929 -13.14 -21.45 36.96
C VAL A 929 -11.76 -22.10 37.03
N GLY A 930 -10.73 -21.29 37.25
CA GLY A 930 -9.39 -21.78 37.53
C GLY A 930 -9.20 -22.05 39.04
N PRO A 931 -8.09 -22.67 39.44
CA PRO A 931 -7.84 -23.00 40.82
C PRO A 931 -7.76 -21.75 41.70
N SER A 932 -8.30 -21.85 42.92
CA SER A 932 -8.19 -20.86 43.99
C SER A 932 -6.73 -20.74 44.43
N GLU A 933 -6.27 -19.52 44.73
CA GLU A 933 -4.89 -19.35 45.25
C GLU A 933 -4.72 -20.09 46.59
N PRO A 934 -3.65 -20.87 46.78
CA PRO A 934 -3.28 -21.34 48.10
C PRO A 934 -2.77 -20.15 48.93
N ASP A 935 -3.20 -20.07 50.19
CA ASP A 935 -2.59 -19.20 51.20
C ASP A 935 -1.07 -19.41 51.17
N LEU A 936 -0.33 -18.43 50.67
CA LEU A 936 1.13 -18.44 50.72
C LEU A 936 1.52 -18.40 52.20
N GLU A 937 1.94 -19.54 52.76
CA GLU A 937 2.71 -19.61 53.98
C GLU A 937 4.01 -18.83 53.76
N VAL A 938 3.98 -17.54 54.08
CA VAL A 938 5.19 -16.73 54.15
C VAL A 938 5.95 -17.17 55.40
N GLY A 939 6.99 -17.98 55.18
CA GLY A 939 8.01 -18.24 56.18
C GLY A 939 8.73 -16.95 56.55
N HIS A 940 8.23 -16.23 57.55
CA HIS A 940 8.94 -15.12 58.18
C HIS A 940 9.67 -15.62 59.43
N GLY A 941 10.99 -15.80 59.29
CA GLY A 941 11.91 -15.62 60.39
C GLY A 941 11.84 -14.16 60.87
N SER A 942 11.45 -13.99 62.14
CA SER A 942 11.69 -12.88 63.06
C SER A 942 12.02 -11.49 62.50
N SER A 943 11.18 -10.49 62.81
CA SER A 943 11.46 -9.42 63.80
C SER A 943 10.41 -8.28 63.73
N GLY A 944 9.64 -8.12 64.82
CA GLY A 944 9.01 -6.90 65.37
C GLY A 944 8.41 -5.81 64.48
N VAL A 945 7.10 -5.57 64.63
CA VAL A 945 6.47 -4.44 65.39
C VAL A 945 4.95 -4.46 65.07
N PRO A 946 4.04 -4.35 66.06
CA PRO A 946 2.60 -4.39 65.82
C PRO A 946 2.04 -2.96 65.67
N THR A 947 1.31 -2.70 64.58
CA THR A 947 0.34 -1.60 64.55
C THR A 947 -0.98 -2.08 63.97
N SER A 948 -2.01 -1.86 64.77
CA SER A 948 -3.40 -2.26 64.65
C SER A 948 -4.18 -1.41 63.64
N GLU A 949 -5.37 -1.92 63.32
CA GLU A 949 -6.51 -1.27 62.67
C GLU A 949 -6.62 -1.43 61.14
N ARG A 950 -7.24 -2.54 60.72
CA ARG A 950 -8.10 -2.54 59.53
C ARG A 950 -9.52 -2.95 59.92
N SER A 951 -10.41 -2.01 59.64
CA SER A 951 -11.86 -2.04 59.79
C SER A 951 -12.53 -3.14 58.97
N ASN A 952 -13.51 -3.77 59.59
CA ASN A 952 -14.46 -4.73 59.02
C ASN A 952 -15.12 -4.23 57.73
N ALA A 953 -14.96 -4.97 56.64
CA ALA A 953 -15.88 -5.02 55.50
C ALA A 953 -16.17 -6.50 55.18
N PRO A 954 -17.41 -6.87 54.83
CA PRO A 954 -17.87 -8.25 54.90
C PRO A 954 -17.26 -9.11 53.79
N THR A 955 -16.49 -10.12 54.19
CA THR A 955 -16.03 -11.22 53.35
C THR A 955 -17.20 -12.15 53.02
N SER A 956 -17.69 -12.06 51.79
CA SER A 956 -18.57 -13.07 51.20
C SER A 956 -18.08 -13.43 49.78
N SER A 957 -16.88 -14.02 49.66
CA SER A 957 -16.51 -14.79 48.47
C SER A 957 -16.88 -16.25 48.72
N ALA A 958 -18.16 -16.59 48.50
CA ALA A 958 -18.51 -17.98 48.28
C ALA A 958 -17.71 -18.47 47.07
N ALA A 959 -16.86 -19.50 47.25
CA ALA A 959 -16.13 -20.12 46.17
C ALA A 959 -17.13 -20.51 45.07
N MET A 960 -16.98 -19.92 43.88
CA MET A 960 -17.83 -20.31 42.75
C MET A 960 -17.35 -21.67 42.26
N ASP A 961 -18.26 -22.64 42.26
CA ASP A 961 -18.02 -23.99 41.74
C ASP A 961 -18.22 -24.00 40.22
N GLY A 962 -17.29 -24.58 39.48
CA GLY A 962 -17.29 -24.60 38.01
C GLY A 962 -16.08 -25.34 37.43
N PRO A 963 -16.12 -25.73 36.14
CA PRO A 963 -15.07 -26.56 35.55
C PRO A 963 -13.81 -25.74 35.22
N ASN A 964 -12.65 -26.39 35.30
CA ASN A 964 -11.37 -25.87 34.82
C ASN A 964 -11.22 -26.03 33.30
N MET A 965 -11.81 -27.08 32.75
CA MET A 965 -11.72 -27.46 31.35
C MET A 965 -13.10 -27.64 30.73
N LEU A 966 -13.34 -26.98 29.60
CA LEU A 966 -14.55 -27.13 28.79
C LEU A 966 -14.16 -27.70 27.41
N ILE A 967 -14.67 -28.89 27.09
CA ILE A 967 -14.46 -29.56 25.81
C ILE A 967 -15.73 -29.49 24.95
N LEU A 968 -15.59 -28.96 23.75
CA LEU A 968 -16.64 -28.72 22.77
C LEU A 968 -16.64 -29.81 21.70
N THR A 969 -17.84 -30.34 21.43
CA THR A 969 -18.12 -31.29 20.36
C THR A 969 -19.18 -30.73 19.42
N GLY A 970 -19.30 -31.30 18.22
CA GLY A 970 -20.32 -30.91 17.24
C GLY A 970 -19.77 -30.89 15.81
N PRO A 971 -20.66 -30.86 14.81
CA PRO A 971 -20.25 -30.95 13.41
C PRO A 971 -19.39 -29.74 12.99
N ASN A 972 -18.67 -29.91 11.88
CA ASN A 972 -18.02 -28.78 11.23
C ASN A 972 -19.07 -27.73 10.87
N PHE A 973 -18.65 -26.46 10.81
CA PHE A 973 -19.52 -25.32 10.54
C PHE A 973 -20.52 -24.95 11.65
N SER A 974 -20.63 -25.71 12.75
CA SER A 974 -21.55 -25.40 13.87
C SER A 974 -21.14 -24.23 14.78
N GLY A 975 -19.97 -23.62 14.55
CA GLY A 975 -19.50 -22.44 15.30
C GLY A 975 -18.57 -22.71 16.50
N LYS A 976 -18.06 -23.94 16.68
CA LYS A 976 -17.14 -24.31 17.79
C LYS A 976 -15.95 -23.35 17.94
N SER A 977 -15.22 -23.13 16.84
CA SER A 977 -14.04 -22.26 16.82
C SER A 977 -14.39 -20.80 17.08
N ILE A 978 -15.55 -20.33 16.58
CA ILE A 978 -16.04 -18.96 16.80
C ILE A 978 -16.34 -18.74 18.28
N TYR A 979 -16.99 -19.70 18.95
CA TYR A 979 -17.28 -19.64 20.38
C TYR A 979 -16.00 -19.55 21.23
N MET A 980 -15.00 -20.38 20.94
CA MET A 980 -13.73 -20.33 21.70
C MET A 980 -12.96 -19.03 21.46
N LYS A 981 -12.86 -18.57 20.20
CA LYS A 981 -12.24 -17.28 19.85
C LYS A 981 -12.93 -16.12 20.55
N GLN A 982 -14.27 -16.13 20.58
CA GLN A 982 -15.07 -15.13 21.28
C GLN A 982 -14.68 -15.01 22.76
N VAL A 983 -14.58 -16.14 23.48
CA VAL A 983 -14.21 -16.12 24.91
C VAL A 983 -12.82 -15.51 25.10
N ALA A 984 -11.85 -15.93 24.29
CA ALA A 984 -10.48 -15.41 24.37
C ALA A 984 -10.41 -13.90 24.04
N ILE A 985 -11.15 -13.43 23.02
CA ILE A 985 -11.23 -12.00 22.67
C ILE A 985 -11.86 -11.18 23.79
N ILE A 986 -12.94 -11.68 24.43
CA ILE A 986 -13.58 -10.98 25.56
C ILE A 986 -12.61 -10.83 26.74
N VAL A 987 -11.90 -11.90 27.09
CA VAL A 987 -10.87 -11.87 28.14
C VAL A 987 -9.76 -10.89 27.80
N TYR A 988 -9.30 -10.90 26.55
CA TYR A 988 -8.26 -10.01 26.05
C TYR A 988 -8.69 -8.54 26.12
N MET A 989 -9.86 -8.20 25.57
CA MET A 989 -10.42 -6.84 25.59
C MET A 989 -10.63 -6.30 27.01
N ALA A 990 -11.01 -7.16 27.96
CA ALA A 990 -11.12 -6.78 29.36
C ALA A 990 -9.76 -6.33 29.95
N HIS A 991 -8.66 -7.01 29.62
CA HIS A 991 -7.30 -6.66 30.07
C HIS A 991 -6.70 -5.47 29.32
N VAL A 992 -7.15 -5.18 28.10
CA VAL A 992 -6.86 -3.90 27.42
C VAL A 992 -7.48 -2.73 28.20
N GLY A 993 -8.53 -2.97 28.99
CA GLY A 993 -9.32 -1.95 29.67
C GLY A 993 -10.42 -1.37 28.78
N SER A 994 -10.89 -2.16 27.80
CA SER A 994 -12.03 -1.82 26.93
C SER A 994 -13.33 -2.46 27.46
N PHE A 995 -14.47 -1.94 27.00
CA PHE A 995 -15.74 -2.63 27.18
C PHE A 995 -15.78 -3.87 26.27
N VAL A 996 -16.58 -4.87 26.64
CA VAL A 996 -16.57 -6.19 25.98
C VAL A 996 -17.92 -6.51 25.32
N PRO A 997 -17.93 -7.33 24.24
CA PRO A 997 -19.15 -7.73 23.54
C PRO A 997 -19.94 -8.80 24.31
N ALA A 998 -20.58 -8.42 25.41
CA ALA A 998 -21.41 -9.30 26.23
C ALA A 998 -22.56 -8.51 26.87
N GLU A 999 -23.57 -9.20 27.41
CA GLU A 999 -24.57 -8.55 28.27
C GLU A 999 -23.98 -8.26 29.66
N SER A 1000 -23.24 -9.23 30.21
CA SER A 1000 -22.39 -9.02 31.39
C SER A 1000 -21.19 -9.96 31.35
N ALA A 1001 -20.08 -9.52 31.94
CA ALA A 1001 -18.86 -10.31 32.03
C ALA A 1001 -18.14 -10.07 33.36
N ARG A 1002 -17.76 -11.14 34.05
CA ARG A 1002 -16.85 -11.14 35.20
C ARG A 1002 -15.60 -11.92 34.80
N ILE A 1003 -14.47 -11.22 34.73
CA ILE A 1003 -13.22 -11.75 34.18
C ILE A 1003 -12.12 -11.63 35.23
N GLY A 1004 -11.50 -12.75 35.56
CA GLY A 1004 -10.33 -12.86 36.41
C GLY A 1004 -9.07 -12.44 35.70
N LEU A 1005 -8.08 -11.96 36.45
CA LEU A 1005 -6.75 -11.68 35.92
C LEU A 1005 -6.16 -12.94 35.27
N THR A 1006 -5.87 -12.82 33.98
CA THR A 1006 -5.35 -13.90 33.12
C THR A 1006 -3.97 -13.48 32.64
N ASP A 1007 -2.93 -14.21 33.05
CA ASP A 1007 -1.54 -13.83 32.81
C ASP A 1007 -1.08 -14.16 31.39
N LYS A 1008 -1.64 -15.22 30.77
CA LYS A 1008 -1.30 -15.66 29.41
C LYS A 1008 -2.52 -16.17 28.67
N ILE A 1009 -2.58 -15.90 27.36
CA ILE A 1009 -3.49 -16.56 26.43
C ILE A 1009 -2.65 -17.30 25.41
N LEU A 1010 -2.82 -18.62 25.36
CA LEU A 1010 -2.04 -19.51 24.50
C LEU A 1010 -3.02 -20.30 23.65
N THR A 1011 -2.86 -20.22 22.33
CA THR A 1011 -3.82 -20.81 21.40
C THR A 1011 -3.15 -21.73 20.39
N ARG A 1012 -3.88 -22.78 20.04
CA ARG A 1012 -3.64 -23.67 18.91
C ARG A 1012 -4.93 -23.70 18.11
N ILE A 1013 -5.13 -22.74 17.21
CA ILE A 1013 -6.37 -22.59 16.43
C ILE A 1013 -6.12 -22.68 14.91
N ALA A 1014 -5.10 -22.01 14.40
CA ALA A 1014 -4.75 -22.05 12.98
C ALA A 1014 -3.33 -22.56 12.78
N THR A 1015 -3.16 -23.53 11.88
CA THR A 1015 -1.84 -23.96 11.43
C THR A 1015 -1.46 -23.12 10.23
N ARG A 1016 -0.40 -22.30 10.36
CA ARG A 1016 0.08 -21.49 9.24
C ARG A 1016 1.14 -22.28 8.48
N GLU A 1017 0.70 -22.95 7.43
CA GLU A 1017 1.60 -23.51 6.42
C GLU A 1017 2.20 -22.36 5.60
N SER A 1018 3.50 -22.42 5.37
CA SER A 1018 4.20 -21.46 4.52
C SER A 1018 5.27 -22.20 3.74
N VAL A 1019 5.36 -21.96 2.44
CA VAL A 1019 6.41 -22.53 1.58
C VAL A 1019 7.81 -22.18 2.12
N SER A 1020 7.95 -21.02 2.77
CA SER A 1020 9.19 -20.55 3.38
C SER A 1020 9.56 -21.26 4.70
N ARG A 1021 8.66 -22.05 5.31
CA ARG A 1021 8.95 -22.81 6.53
C ARG A 1021 9.07 -24.30 6.18
N ILE A 1022 10.28 -24.86 6.34
CA ILE A 1022 10.58 -26.28 6.15
C ILE A 1022 10.08 -27.11 7.36
N GLN A 1023 8.77 -27.07 7.65
CA GLN A 1023 8.16 -27.84 8.74
C GLN A 1023 6.78 -28.36 8.31
N SER A 1024 6.44 -29.58 8.70
CA SER A 1024 5.10 -30.13 8.45
C SER A 1024 4.05 -29.46 9.34
N ALA A 1025 2.80 -29.40 8.87
CA ALA A 1025 1.68 -28.85 9.62
C ALA A 1025 1.55 -29.48 11.01
N PHE A 1026 1.66 -30.81 11.09
CA PHE A 1026 1.61 -31.54 12.34
C PHE A 1026 2.78 -31.21 13.28
N MET A 1027 3.99 -30.98 12.76
CA MET A 1027 5.14 -30.55 13.58
C MET A 1027 4.91 -29.16 14.18
N ILE A 1028 4.35 -28.23 13.41
CA ILE A 1028 4.01 -26.87 13.88
C ILE A 1028 2.98 -26.97 15.01
N ASP A 1029 1.95 -27.81 14.84
CA ASP A 1029 0.93 -28.04 15.86
C ASP A 1029 1.51 -28.56 17.18
N LEU A 1030 2.40 -29.57 17.09
CA LEU A 1030 3.08 -30.14 18.26
C LEU A 1030 3.96 -29.10 18.96
N GLN A 1031 4.67 -28.25 18.21
CA GLN A 1031 5.47 -27.18 18.78
C GLN A 1031 4.61 -26.14 19.51
N GLN A 1032 3.45 -25.76 18.95
CA GLN A 1032 2.52 -24.84 19.60
C GLN A 1032 1.94 -25.42 20.90
N VAL A 1033 1.56 -26.71 20.90
CA VAL A 1033 1.07 -27.37 22.11
C VAL A 1033 2.18 -27.53 23.15
N SER A 1034 3.37 -27.96 22.74
CA SER A 1034 4.55 -28.07 23.62
C SER A 1034 4.87 -26.72 24.29
N LEU A 1035 4.86 -25.64 23.51
CA LEU A 1035 5.02 -24.30 24.03
C LEU A 1035 3.93 -23.94 25.04
N ALA A 1036 2.67 -24.20 24.70
CA ALA A 1036 1.54 -23.90 25.57
C ALA A 1036 1.66 -24.63 26.92
N LEU A 1037 2.06 -25.90 26.90
CA LEU A 1037 2.28 -26.70 28.10
C LEU A 1037 3.47 -26.19 28.94
N ASN A 1038 4.57 -25.79 28.30
CA ASN A 1038 5.77 -25.30 29.00
C ASN A 1038 5.57 -23.92 29.66
N LEU A 1039 4.74 -23.05 29.05
CA LEU A 1039 4.51 -21.69 29.54
C LEU A 1039 3.25 -21.54 30.41
N ALA A 1040 2.35 -22.53 30.41
CA ALA A 1040 1.09 -22.47 31.15
C ALA A 1040 1.30 -22.25 32.66
N THR A 1041 0.51 -21.36 33.22
CA THR A 1041 0.39 -21.15 34.68
C THR A 1041 -1.06 -21.39 35.12
N PRO A 1042 -1.35 -21.51 36.42
CA PRO A 1042 -2.73 -21.70 36.91
C PRO A 1042 -3.69 -20.55 36.53
N ARG A 1043 -3.17 -19.37 36.19
CA ARG A 1043 -3.97 -18.21 35.74
C ARG A 1043 -4.07 -18.09 34.21
N SER A 1044 -3.38 -18.95 33.45
CA SER A 1044 -3.39 -18.91 32.00
C SER A 1044 -4.72 -19.43 31.41
N LEU A 1045 -5.02 -19.00 30.19
CA LEU A 1045 -6.11 -19.51 29.36
C LEU A 1045 -5.52 -20.23 28.14
N LEU A 1046 -5.79 -21.53 28.04
CA LEU A 1046 -5.41 -22.37 26.91
C LEU A 1046 -6.60 -22.58 25.99
N VAL A 1047 -6.41 -22.42 24.68
CA VAL A 1047 -7.43 -22.68 23.65
C VAL A 1047 -6.90 -23.65 22.61
N PHE A 1048 -7.50 -24.83 22.53
CA PHE A 1048 -7.14 -25.89 21.58
C PHE A 1048 -8.30 -26.13 20.61
N ASP A 1049 -8.11 -25.85 19.33
CA ASP A 1049 -9.08 -26.14 18.27
C ASP A 1049 -8.59 -27.32 17.44
N GLU A 1050 -9.24 -28.46 17.60
CA GLU A 1050 -9.07 -29.67 16.80
C GLU A 1050 -7.60 -30.13 16.61
N PHE A 1051 -6.83 -30.09 17.70
CA PHE A 1051 -5.49 -30.66 17.77
C PHE A 1051 -5.49 -32.15 17.39
N GLY A 1052 -4.43 -32.63 16.73
CA GLY A 1052 -4.26 -34.04 16.36
C GLY A 1052 -4.77 -34.44 14.96
N LYS A 1053 -5.31 -33.52 14.16
CA LYS A 1053 -5.78 -33.82 12.79
C LYS A 1053 -4.71 -34.23 11.77
N GLY A 1054 -3.47 -33.78 11.96
CA GLY A 1054 -2.40 -33.96 10.98
C GLY A 1054 -1.71 -35.33 10.97
N THR A 1055 -2.28 -36.33 11.64
CA THR A 1055 -1.71 -37.68 11.81
C THR A 1055 -2.80 -38.75 11.73
N SER A 1056 -2.45 -40.02 11.93
CA SER A 1056 -3.42 -41.13 11.99
C SER A 1056 -4.50 -40.85 13.05
N ALA A 1057 -5.75 -41.22 12.80
CA ALA A 1057 -6.87 -40.91 13.71
C ALA A 1057 -6.64 -41.45 15.13
N ASN A 1058 -6.07 -42.66 15.24
CA ASN A 1058 -5.76 -43.30 16.52
C ASN A 1058 -4.63 -42.56 17.27
N ASP A 1059 -3.54 -42.20 16.56
CA ASP A 1059 -2.44 -41.46 17.18
C ASP A 1059 -2.89 -40.05 17.59
N GLY A 1060 -3.71 -39.40 16.76
CA GLY A 1060 -4.27 -38.08 17.01
C GLY A 1060 -5.18 -38.07 18.25
N ALA A 1061 -6.12 -39.02 18.32
CA ALA A 1061 -7.00 -39.18 19.48
C ALA A 1061 -6.21 -39.48 20.76
N GLY A 1062 -5.21 -40.35 20.68
CA GLY A 1062 -4.32 -40.68 21.81
C GLY A 1062 -3.54 -39.47 22.32
N LEU A 1063 -2.97 -38.66 21.42
CA LEU A 1063 -2.25 -37.43 21.80
C LEU A 1063 -3.16 -36.39 22.46
N VAL A 1064 -4.34 -36.15 21.90
CA VAL A 1064 -5.31 -35.19 22.47
C VAL A 1064 -5.74 -35.63 23.87
N CYS A 1065 -6.08 -36.91 24.03
CA CYS A 1065 -6.44 -37.48 25.32
C CYS A 1065 -5.31 -37.31 26.33
N GLY A 1066 -4.08 -37.69 25.95
CA GLY A 1066 -2.91 -37.57 26.83
C GLY A 1066 -2.62 -36.12 27.26
N VAL A 1067 -2.80 -35.14 26.38
CA VAL A 1067 -2.62 -33.71 26.72
C VAL A 1067 -3.69 -33.23 27.69
N PHE A 1068 -4.96 -33.54 27.46
CA PHE A 1068 -6.05 -33.13 28.35
C PHE A 1068 -5.97 -33.82 29.71
N GLU A 1069 -5.67 -35.13 29.75
CA GLU A 1069 -5.42 -35.84 31.00
C GLU A 1069 -4.23 -35.27 31.76
N TYR A 1070 -3.12 -34.98 31.09
CA TYR A 1070 -1.96 -34.34 31.71
C TYR A 1070 -2.35 -33.02 32.40
N LEU A 1071 -3.08 -32.15 31.71
CA LEU A 1071 -3.53 -30.87 32.26
C LEU A 1071 -4.49 -31.04 33.43
N LEU A 1072 -5.43 -31.98 33.35
CA LEU A 1072 -6.38 -32.27 34.43
C LEU A 1072 -5.65 -32.85 35.66
N ASN A 1073 -4.65 -33.70 35.45
CA ASN A 1073 -3.82 -34.31 36.50
C ASN A 1073 -2.93 -33.30 37.26
N LEU A 1074 -2.79 -32.06 36.76
CA LEU A 1074 -2.13 -30.97 37.50
C LEU A 1074 -2.95 -30.48 38.71
N GLY A 1075 -4.24 -30.87 38.83
CA GLY A 1075 -5.09 -30.54 39.97
C GLY A 1075 -5.18 -29.03 40.22
N ASN A 1076 -4.75 -28.56 41.40
CA ASN A 1076 -4.76 -27.14 41.77
C ASN A 1076 -3.79 -26.25 40.93
N LYS A 1077 -3.03 -26.84 40.01
CA LYS A 1077 -2.20 -26.11 39.05
C LYS A 1077 -2.79 -26.11 37.63
N CYS A 1078 -3.95 -26.75 37.43
CA CYS A 1078 -4.60 -26.84 36.13
C CYS A 1078 -4.99 -25.43 35.63
N PRO A 1079 -4.52 -25.00 34.45
CA PRO A 1079 -4.95 -23.74 33.84
C PRO A 1079 -6.43 -23.80 33.41
N LYS A 1080 -6.99 -22.66 33.01
CA LYS A 1080 -8.31 -22.62 32.36
C LYS A 1080 -8.16 -23.13 30.92
N VAL A 1081 -8.95 -24.11 30.51
CA VAL A 1081 -8.81 -24.76 29.19
C VAL A 1081 -10.14 -24.75 28.41
N LEU A 1082 -10.07 -24.28 27.16
CA LEU A 1082 -11.11 -24.42 26.15
C LEU A 1082 -10.60 -25.35 25.05
N GLY A 1083 -11.26 -26.48 24.84
CA GLY A 1083 -10.91 -27.42 23.79
C GLY A 1083 -12.08 -27.62 22.83
N ALA A 1084 -11.82 -27.78 21.54
CA ALA A 1084 -12.74 -28.42 20.60
C ALA A 1084 -12.09 -29.64 19.98
N THR A 1085 -12.84 -30.72 19.82
CA THR A 1085 -12.37 -31.94 19.17
C THR A 1085 -13.44 -32.55 18.27
N HIS A 1086 -12.98 -33.28 17.27
CA HIS A 1086 -13.78 -34.08 16.35
C HIS A 1086 -13.66 -35.59 16.65
N PHE A 1087 -12.74 -35.99 17.53
CA PHE A 1087 -12.54 -37.37 17.95
C PHE A 1087 -13.63 -37.76 18.96
N HIS A 1088 -14.67 -38.42 18.47
CA HIS A 1088 -15.77 -38.92 19.31
C HIS A 1088 -15.36 -40.18 20.08
N GLU A 1089 -14.39 -40.96 19.58
CA GLU A 1089 -13.95 -42.21 20.20
C GLU A 1089 -13.35 -42.00 21.60
N ILE A 1090 -12.71 -40.85 21.84
CA ILE A 1090 -12.16 -40.47 23.16
C ILE A 1090 -13.25 -40.51 24.25
N PHE A 1091 -14.50 -40.24 23.86
CA PHE A 1091 -15.64 -40.14 24.77
C PHE A 1091 -16.48 -41.42 24.85
N GLU A 1092 -16.59 -42.15 23.74
CA GLU A 1092 -17.36 -43.40 23.64
C GLU A 1092 -16.67 -44.54 24.39
N GLU A 1093 -15.35 -44.66 24.22
CA GLU A 1093 -14.51 -45.68 24.88
C GLU A 1093 -14.12 -45.30 26.32
N GLY A 1094 -14.54 -44.12 26.79
CA GLY A 1094 -14.35 -43.68 28.18
C GLY A 1094 -12.91 -43.27 28.53
N TYR A 1095 -12.06 -42.96 27.55
CA TYR A 1095 -10.67 -42.55 27.79
C TYR A 1095 -10.55 -41.23 28.56
N LEU A 1096 -11.50 -40.30 28.42
CA LEU A 1096 -11.62 -39.10 29.30
C LEU A 1096 -12.79 -39.25 30.28
N ILE A 1097 -12.46 -39.54 31.54
CA ILE A 1097 -13.45 -39.72 32.62
C ILE A 1097 -14.07 -38.38 33.02
N ASN A 1098 -15.39 -38.35 33.14
CA ASN A 1098 -16.11 -37.16 33.59
C ASN A 1098 -15.80 -36.89 35.08
N GLN A 1099 -15.29 -35.70 35.38
CA GLN A 1099 -14.91 -35.26 36.73
C GLN A 1099 -15.30 -33.80 36.92
N PRO A 1100 -15.44 -33.27 38.15
CA PRO A 1100 -15.95 -31.91 38.39
C PRO A 1100 -15.17 -30.82 37.64
N ALA A 1101 -13.86 -31.01 37.46
CA ALA A 1101 -12.97 -30.09 36.74
C ALA A 1101 -13.16 -30.11 35.21
N LEU A 1102 -13.87 -31.10 34.65
CA LEU A 1102 -14.09 -31.29 33.22
C LEU A 1102 -15.58 -31.19 32.88
N GLN A 1103 -15.94 -30.30 31.96
CA GLN A 1103 -17.29 -30.18 31.43
C GLN A 1103 -17.33 -30.37 29.92
N PHE A 1104 -18.38 -31.04 29.44
CA PHE A 1104 -18.64 -31.21 28.00
C PHE A 1104 -19.72 -30.23 27.54
N GLY A 1105 -19.51 -29.67 26.36
CA GLY A 1105 -20.52 -28.90 25.65
C GLY A 1105 -20.58 -29.25 24.17
N HIS A 1106 -21.67 -28.85 23.52
CA HIS A 1106 -21.84 -28.99 22.10
C HIS A 1106 -22.61 -27.80 21.50
N MET A 1107 -22.45 -27.63 20.19
CA MET A 1107 -23.22 -26.67 19.41
C MET A 1107 -24.50 -27.34 18.89
N GLU A 1108 -25.65 -26.73 19.16
CA GLU A 1108 -26.97 -27.30 18.84
C GLU A 1108 -27.22 -27.30 17.32
N VAL A 1109 -27.70 -28.43 16.81
CA VAL A 1109 -28.04 -28.65 15.40
C VAL A 1109 -29.42 -29.28 15.32
N ARG A 1110 -30.29 -28.74 14.47
CA ARG A 1110 -31.59 -29.34 14.15
C ARG A 1110 -31.52 -30.07 12.83
N VAL A 1111 -32.06 -31.28 12.83
CA VAL A 1111 -32.22 -32.11 11.65
C VAL A 1111 -33.72 -32.24 11.38
N ASP A 1112 -34.13 -31.88 10.17
CA ASP A 1112 -35.52 -31.97 9.70
C ASP A 1112 -35.54 -32.90 8.48
N GLN A 1113 -35.88 -34.17 8.72
CA GLN A 1113 -35.84 -35.22 7.69
C GLN A 1113 -37.01 -35.13 6.70
N ASP A 1114 -38.02 -34.31 6.99
CA ASP A 1114 -39.27 -34.23 6.21
C ASP A 1114 -39.20 -33.16 5.09
N ARG A 1115 -38.05 -32.49 4.90
CA ARG A 1115 -37.87 -31.41 3.91
C ARG A 1115 -37.39 -31.93 2.55
N GLU A 1116 -37.97 -31.38 1.47
CA GLU A 1116 -37.69 -31.77 0.07
C GLU A 1116 -36.28 -31.38 -0.43
N SER A 1117 -35.71 -30.27 0.08
CA SER A 1117 -34.37 -29.80 -0.29
C SER A 1117 -33.31 -30.27 0.72
N ILE A 1118 -32.21 -30.83 0.21
CA ILE A 1118 -31.10 -31.39 1.02
C ILE A 1118 -30.44 -30.29 1.88
N ASP A 1119 -30.40 -29.06 1.36
CA ASP A 1119 -29.84 -27.88 2.06
C ASP A 1119 -30.67 -27.44 3.27
N GLU A 1120 -31.96 -27.82 3.35
CA GLU A 1120 -32.83 -27.47 4.47
C GLU A 1120 -32.93 -28.59 5.54
N GLN A 1121 -32.32 -29.74 5.29
CA GLN A 1121 -32.38 -30.89 6.21
C GLN A 1121 -31.55 -30.69 7.48
N ILE A 1122 -30.54 -29.81 7.46
CA ILE A 1122 -29.74 -29.48 8.64
C ILE A 1122 -29.71 -27.97 8.85
N THR A 1123 -30.17 -27.53 10.02
CA THR A 1123 -30.07 -26.14 10.45
C THR A 1123 -29.13 -26.03 11.64
N TYR A 1124 -28.02 -25.30 11.47
CA TYR A 1124 -27.11 -24.96 12.54
C TYR A 1124 -27.70 -23.82 13.39
N LEU A 1125 -27.95 -24.07 14.68
CA LEU A 1125 -28.56 -23.07 15.56
C LEU A 1125 -27.54 -22.13 16.22
N TYR A 1126 -26.25 -22.49 16.15
CA TYR A 1126 -25.13 -21.73 16.75
C TYR A 1126 -25.27 -21.47 18.26
N ASN A 1127 -26.13 -22.24 18.92
CA ASN A 1127 -26.43 -22.15 20.34
C ASN A 1127 -25.60 -23.17 21.12
N PHE A 1128 -24.84 -22.70 22.10
CA PHE A 1128 -24.03 -23.54 22.98
C PHE A 1128 -24.90 -24.20 24.05
N ARG A 1129 -24.78 -25.52 24.19
CA ARG A 1129 -25.47 -26.33 25.20
C ARG A 1129 -24.50 -27.23 25.93
N LEU A 1130 -24.75 -27.43 27.22
CA LEU A 1130 -24.04 -28.42 28.02
C LEU A 1130 -24.43 -29.83 27.60
N GLY A 1131 -23.49 -30.77 27.68
CA GLY A 1131 -23.66 -32.15 27.24
C GLY A 1131 -22.87 -32.49 25.97
N ARG A 1132 -23.04 -33.71 25.47
CA ARG A 1132 -22.31 -34.24 24.30
C ARG A 1132 -23.24 -34.37 23.09
N SER A 1133 -22.73 -34.06 21.90
CA SER A 1133 -23.41 -34.42 20.65
C SER A 1133 -23.17 -35.90 20.34
N VAL A 1134 -24.24 -36.66 20.07
CA VAL A 1134 -24.19 -38.12 19.84
C VAL A 1134 -24.13 -38.48 18.35
N SER A 1135 -24.39 -37.52 17.46
CA SER A 1135 -24.51 -37.76 16.02
C SER A 1135 -23.43 -37.04 15.21
N SER A 1136 -22.77 -37.77 14.32
CA SER A 1136 -21.90 -37.24 13.28
C SER A 1136 -22.70 -37.00 11.99
N PHE A 1137 -22.53 -35.85 11.36
CA PHE A 1137 -23.33 -35.44 10.18
C PHE A 1137 -22.47 -35.30 8.91
N GLY A 1138 -21.35 -36.04 8.85
CA GLY A 1138 -20.37 -35.91 7.76
C GLY A 1138 -20.94 -36.27 6.39
N SER A 1139 -21.73 -37.36 6.30
CA SER A 1139 -22.36 -37.81 5.06
C SER A 1139 -23.41 -36.82 4.54
N ILE A 1140 -24.22 -36.26 5.43
CA ILE A 1140 -25.24 -35.27 5.08
C ILE A 1140 -24.58 -33.95 4.63
N CYS A 1141 -23.49 -33.54 5.28
CA CYS A 1141 -22.69 -32.38 4.87
C CYS A 1141 -22.07 -32.58 3.48
N ALA A 1142 -21.58 -33.79 3.16
CA ALA A 1142 -21.10 -34.13 1.83
C ALA A 1142 -22.19 -34.01 0.77
N ALA A 1143 -23.40 -34.52 1.04
CA ALA A 1143 -24.55 -34.41 0.14
C ALA A 1143 -24.95 -32.95 -0.12
N MET A 1144 -25.00 -32.10 0.91
CA MET A 1144 -25.30 -30.66 0.78
C MET A 1144 -24.27 -29.89 -0.07
N ASN A 1145 -23.00 -30.32 -0.08
CA ASN A 1145 -21.95 -29.68 -0.88
C ASN A 1145 -21.86 -30.24 -2.32
N GLY A 1146 -22.88 -30.97 -2.77
CA GLY A 1146 -23.00 -31.44 -4.16
C GLY A 1146 -22.35 -32.78 -4.45
N ILE A 1147 -21.95 -33.56 -3.43
CA ILE A 1147 -21.46 -34.93 -3.64
C ILE A 1147 -22.64 -35.85 -4.00
N SER A 1148 -22.49 -36.66 -5.05
CA SER A 1148 -23.55 -37.56 -5.55
C SER A 1148 -24.12 -38.44 -4.44
N LYS A 1149 -25.44 -38.62 -4.43
CA LYS A 1149 -26.15 -39.48 -3.48
C LYS A 1149 -25.61 -40.91 -3.46
N GLU A 1150 -25.16 -41.42 -4.60
CA GLU A 1150 -24.57 -42.76 -4.70
C GLU A 1150 -23.24 -42.85 -3.93
N VAL A 1151 -22.41 -41.81 -4.02
CA VAL A 1151 -21.14 -41.72 -3.29
C VAL A 1151 -21.39 -41.57 -1.79
N VAL A 1152 -22.36 -40.76 -1.40
CA VAL A 1152 -22.75 -40.58 0.02
C VAL A 1152 -23.31 -41.87 0.60
N ALA A 1153 -24.20 -42.57 -0.12
CA ALA A 1153 -24.76 -43.84 0.31
C ALA A 1153 -23.66 -44.93 0.45
N ARG A 1154 -22.71 -44.97 -0.49
CA ARG A 1154 -21.55 -45.86 -0.38
C ARG A 1154 -20.65 -45.50 0.79
N ALA A 1155 -20.41 -44.22 1.03
CA ALA A 1155 -19.64 -43.76 2.18
C ALA A 1155 -20.32 -44.12 3.51
N GLU A 1156 -21.64 -43.97 3.64
CA GLU A 1156 -22.40 -44.39 4.82
C GLU A 1156 -22.31 -45.90 5.05
N GLN A 1157 -22.39 -46.70 3.99
CA GLN A 1157 -22.20 -48.14 4.08
C GLN A 1157 -20.81 -48.49 4.60
N LEU A 1158 -19.76 -47.86 4.07
CA LEU A 1158 -18.38 -48.06 4.51
C LEU A 1158 -18.17 -47.59 5.96
N ILE A 1159 -18.74 -46.46 6.36
CA ILE A 1159 -18.72 -45.98 7.76
C ILE A 1159 -19.36 -47.03 8.67
N LEU A 1160 -20.51 -47.59 8.28
CA LEU A 1160 -21.19 -48.63 9.05
C LEU A 1160 -20.37 -49.92 9.18
N MET A 1161 -19.67 -50.32 8.11
CA MET A 1161 -18.74 -51.46 8.11
C MET A 1161 -17.54 -51.19 9.02
N SER A 1162 -16.99 -49.97 8.97
CA SER A 1162 -15.89 -49.53 9.85
C SER A 1162 -16.28 -49.57 11.33
N VAL A 1163 -17.47 -49.08 11.68
CA VAL A 1163 -18.00 -49.09 13.07
C VAL A 1163 -18.20 -50.53 13.57
N ARG A 1164 -18.45 -51.49 12.68
CA ARG A 1164 -18.55 -52.92 13.00
C ARG A 1164 -17.19 -53.62 13.09
N GLY A 1165 -16.09 -52.92 12.83
CA GLY A 1165 -14.74 -53.48 12.82
C GLY A 1165 -14.43 -54.35 11.60
N GLU A 1166 -15.17 -54.21 10.50
CA GLU A 1166 -14.94 -54.93 9.25
C GLU A 1166 -13.79 -54.29 8.45
N ASP A 1167 -12.99 -55.11 7.74
CA ASP A 1167 -11.82 -54.64 6.99
C ASP A 1167 -12.21 -53.85 5.73
N LEU A 1168 -12.14 -52.53 5.84
CA LEU A 1168 -12.37 -51.57 4.75
C LEU A 1168 -11.43 -51.76 3.55
N VAL A 1169 -10.20 -52.22 3.78
CA VAL A 1169 -9.23 -52.46 2.69
C VAL A 1169 -9.72 -53.61 1.82
N SER A 1170 -10.22 -54.69 2.44
CA SER A 1170 -10.84 -55.80 1.70
C SER A 1170 -12.10 -55.39 0.94
N ALA A 1171 -12.91 -54.49 1.50
CA ALA A 1171 -14.17 -54.02 0.90
C ALA A 1171 -13.97 -53.02 -0.24
N CYS A 1172 -12.84 -52.29 -0.26
CA CYS A 1172 -12.46 -51.35 -1.31
C CYS A 1172 -11.53 -51.97 -2.38
N ALA A 1173 -10.89 -53.11 -2.09
CA ALA A 1173 -9.99 -53.82 -3.00
C ALA A 1173 -10.69 -54.69 -4.05
N VAL A 1174 -12.02 -54.56 -4.23
CA VAL A 1174 -12.74 -55.29 -5.29
C VAL A 1174 -12.37 -54.67 -6.65
N MET A 1175 -11.35 -55.23 -7.28
CA MET A 1175 -10.90 -54.86 -8.62
C MET A 1175 -12.05 -55.11 -9.62
N PRO A 1176 -12.45 -54.10 -10.42
CA PRO A 1176 -13.41 -54.27 -11.50
C PRO A 1176 -12.97 -55.39 -12.46
N ALA A 1177 -13.93 -56.13 -13.02
CA ALA A 1177 -13.63 -57.31 -13.85
C ALA A 1177 -12.69 -57.02 -15.04
N HIS A 1178 -12.68 -55.79 -15.55
CA HIS A 1178 -11.80 -55.37 -16.65
C HIS A 1178 -10.34 -55.17 -16.19
N GLU A 1179 -10.10 -54.48 -15.07
CA GLU A 1179 -8.75 -54.32 -14.50
C GLU A 1179 -8.15 -55.65 -14.08
N ARG A 1180 -9.00 -56.59 -13.61
CA ARG A 1180 -8.56 -57.95 -13.29
C ARG A 1180 -8.08 -58.71 -14.54
N ALA A 1181 -8.80 -58.55 -15.66
CA ALA A 1181 -8.42 -59.15 -16.92
C ALA A 1181 -7.11 -58.54 -17.48
N GLU A 1182 -6.95 -57.22 -17.41
CA GLU A 1182 -5.71 -56.53 -17.81
C GLU A 1182 -4.52 -56.95 -16.94
N LEU A 1183 -4.72 -57.13 -15.64
CA LEU A 1183 -3.69 -57.60 -14.72
C LEU A 1183 -3.28 -59.05 -15.03
N GLU A 1184 -4.23 -59.93 -15.32
CA GLU A 1184 -3.98 -61.33 -15.71
C GLU A 1184 -3.22 -61.39 -17.05
N GLU A 1185 -3.56 -60.52 -18.01
CA GLU A 1185 -2.85 -60.39 -19.29
C GLU A 1185 -1.41 -59.89 -19.09
N ALA A 1186 -1.23 -58.84 -18.29
CA ALA A 1186 0.10 -58.28 -17.99
C ALA A 1186 1.00 -59.29 -17.24
N GLU A 1187 0.43 -60.07 -16.31
CA GLU A 1187 1.16 -61.13 -15.61
C GLU A 1187 1.58 -62.25 -16.57
N CYS A 1188 0.71 -62.61 -17.52
CA CYS A 1188 1.02 -63.61 -18.54
C CYS A 1188 2.19 -63.17 -19.44
N ILE A 1189 2.16 -61.92 -19.91
CA ILE A 1189 3.23 -61.31 -20.72
C ILE A 1189 4.54 -61.27 -19.92
N ALA A 1190 4.49 -60.85 -18.65
CA ALA A 1190 5.67 -60.77 -17.80
C ALA A 1190 6.31 -62.15 -17.55
N ARG A 1191 5.49 -63.19 -17.32
CA ARG A 1191 5.99 -64.57 -17.18
C ARG A 1191 6.56 -65.12 -18.48
N ALA A 1192 5.94 -64.83 -19.62
CA ALA A 1192 6.44 -65.24 -20.93
C ALA A 1192 7.78 -64.57 -21.27
N PHE A 1193 7.92 -63.29 -20.95
CA PHE A 1193 9.17 -62.55 -21.11
C PHE A 1193 10.29 -63.09 -20.20
N LEU A 1194 9.98 -63.41 -18.94
CA LEU A 1194 10.95 -63.97 -17.99
C LEU A 1194 11.38 -65.42 -18.33
N ALA A 1195 10.55 -66.16 -19.06
CA ALA A 1195 10.85 -67.52 -19.53
C ALA A 1195 11.62 -67.54 -20.85
N ALA A 1196 11.78 -66.40 -21.52
CA ALA A 1196 12.53 -66.31 -22.78
C ALA A 1196 14.04 -66.36 -22.51
N ASP A 1197 14.69 -67.38 -23.05
CA ASP A 1197 16.13 -67.63 -22.84
C ASP A 1197 16.96 -66.76 -23.80
N ILE A 1198 17.59 -65.71 -23.27
CA ILE A 1198 18.45 -64.79 -24.04
C ILE A 1198 19.86 -65.42 -24.11
N GLY A 1199 19.99 -66.48 -24.91
CA GLY A 1199 21.25 -67.19 -25.14
C GLY A 1199 22.24 -66.42 -26.01
N THR A 1200 23.51 -66.43 -25.61
CA THR A 1200 24.63 -65.63 -26.13
C THR A 1200 25.24 -66.12 -27.46
N ASP A 1201 24.43 -66.39 -28.50
CA ASP A 1201 24.97 -66.69 -29.84
C ASP A 1201 24.14 -66.01 -30.96
N ALA A 1202 24.77 -64.99 -31.57
CA ALA A 1202 24.61 -64.40 -32.91
C ALA A 1202 23.21 -64.07 -33.51
N ASP A 1203 23.04 -62.78 -33.85
CA ASP A 1203 22.17 -62.18 -34.90
C ASP A 1203 20.66 -61.92 -34.65
N GLY A 1204 20.14 -61.97 -33.42
CA GLY A 1204 18.76 -61.57 -33.10
C GLY A 1204 18.62 -60.11 -32.62
N ASP A 1205 17.86 -59.26 -33.33
CA ASP A 1205 17.46 -57.92 -32.85
C ASP A 1205 16.54 -58.06 -31.61
N PRO A 1206 16.89 -57.50 -30.43
CA PRO A 1206 16.09 -57.61 -29.21
C PRO A 1206 14.64 -57.14 -29.37
N ARG A 1207 14.38 -56.23 -30.33
CA ARG A 1207 13.02 -55.78 -30.65
C ARG A 1207 12.16 -56.88 -31.25
N LYS A 1208 12.73 -57.78 -32.06
CA LYS A 1208 11.97 -58.90 -32.65
C LYS A 1208 11.52 -59.91 -31.60
N LEU A 1209 12.36 -60.17 -30.59
CA LEU A 1209 12.04 -61.10 -29.51
C LEU A 1209 10.92 -60.53 -28.62
N LEU A 1210 10.94 -59.22 -28.38
CA LEU A 1210 9.85 -58.50 -27.70
C LEU A 1210 8.55 -58.51 -28.53
N ASP A 1211 8.65 -58.26 -29.84
CA ASP A 1211 7.51 -58.31 -30.76
C ASP A 1211 6.90 -59.73 -30.86
N GLU A 1212 7.71 -60.79 -30.79
CA GLU A 1212 7.24 -62.19 -30.79
C GLU A 1212 6.51 -62.57 -29.49
N VAL A 1213 6.99 -62.11 -28.32
CA VAL A 1213 6.31 -62.33 -27.03
C VAL A 1213 4.98 -61.58 -26.98
N LEU A 1214 4.91 -60.38 -27.53
CA LEU A 1214 3.68 -59.59 -27.66
C LEU A 1214 2.72 -60.19 -28.72
N ALA A 1215 3.23 -60.79 -29.80
CA ALA A 1215 2.40 -61.39 -30.84
C ALA A 1215 1.83 -62.77 -30.46
N ALA A 1216 2.58 -63.58 -29.70
CA ALA A 1216 2.14 -64.91 -29.26
C ALA A 1216 0.95 -64.87 -28.29
N THR A 1217 0.81 -63.79 -27.50
CA THR A 1217 -0.27 -63.58 -26.54
C THR A 1217 -1.56 -63.06 -27.19
N VAL A 1218 -1.47 -62.29 -28.28
CA VAL A 1218 -2.63 -61.84 -29.08
C VAL A 1218 -3.27 -63.00 -29.86
N SER A 1219 -2.52 -64.07 -30.16
CA SER A 1219 -3.05 -65.25 -30.86
C SER A 1219 -3.99 -66.11 -30.00
N THR A 1220 -3.89 -66.06 -28.66
CA THR A 1220 -4.70 -66.89 -27.75
C THR A 1220 -6.06 -66.31 -27.39
N THR A 1221 -6.28 -65.01 -27.64
CA THR A 1221 -7.54 -64.31 -27.30
C THR A 1221 -8.58 -64.29 -28.43
N TYR A 1222 -8.22 -64.66 -29.66
CA TYR A 1222 -9.15 -64.65 -30.80
C TYR A 1222 -9.94 -65.95 -31.02
N ASP A 1223 -9.62 -67.06 -30.33
CA ASP A 1223 -10.29 -68.36 -30.53
C ASP A 1223 -11.48 -68.63 -29.58
N THR A 1224 -11.79 -67.73 -28.64
CA THR A 1224 -12.88 -67.94 -27.65
C THR A 1224 -14.08 -67.00 -27.77
N THR A 1225 -14.09 -66.02 -28.69
CA THR A 1225 -15.15 -64.99 -28.76
C THR A 1225 -16.17 -65.15 -29.90
N THR A 1226 -16.18 -66.27 -30.63
CA THR A 1226 -17.15 -66.50 -31.73
C THR A 1226 -18.39 -67.32 -31.36
N ALA A 1227 -18.65 -67.63 -30.08
CA ALA A 1227 -19.75 -68.52 -29.70
C ALA A 1227 -21.04 -67.87 -29.15
N ASP A 1228 -21.05 -66.65 -28.61
CA ASP A 1228 -22.20 -66.18 -27.80
C ASP A 1228 -22.76 -64.77 -28.13
N MET A 1229 -22.64 -64.29 -29.37
CA MET A 1229 -23.21 -62.99 -29.80
C MET A 1229 -24.47 -63.08 -30.68
N ASP A 1230 -25.34 -64.06 -30.44
CA ASP A 1230 -26.70 -64.07 -30.99
C ASP A 1230 -27.70 -64.43 -29.89
N THR A 1231 -28.05 -63.46 -29.03
CA THR A 1231 -29.41 -63.28 -28.49
C THR A 1231 -29.49 -62.08 -27.56
N MET A 1232 -30.60 -61.35 -27.67
CA MET A 1232 -31.10 -60.31 -26.78
C MET A 1232 -30.66 -58.87 -27.05
N SER A 1233 -31.15 -58.37 -28.17
CA SER A 1233 -31.73 -57.02 -28.25
C SER A 1233 -33.06 -56.92 -27.47
N THR A 1234 -33.32 -55.72 -26.93
CA THR A 1234 -34.63 -55.10 -26.61
C THR A 1234 -35.33 -55.38 -25.26
N SER A 1235 -35.37 -54.35 -24.40
CA SER A 1235 -36.55 -53.76 -23.70
C SER A 1235 -36.02 -52.89 -22.53
N GLU A 1236 -36.04 -51.56 -22.65
CA GLU A 1236 -37.13 -50.64 -22.25
C GLU A 1236 -37.28 -50.37 -20.74
N THR A 1237 -37.11 -49.08 -20.41
CA THR A 1237 -37.92 -48.24 -19.51
C THR A 1237 -37.74 -48.25 -17.98
N THR A 1238 -37.74 -47.00 -17.46
CA THR A 1238 -37.95 -46.53 -16.07
C THR A 1238 -36.87 -46.94 -15.07
N SER A 1239 -36.23 -46.06 -14.30
CA SER A 1239 -36.56 -44.73 -13.76
C SER A 1239 -35.29 -43.97 -13.41
#